data_AF-A0A6A5RGI8-F1
#
_entry.id   AF-A0A6A5RGI8-F1
#
_cell.length_a   1.000
_cell.length_b   1.000
_cell.length_c   1.000
_cell.angle_alpha   90.00
_cell.angle_beta   90.00
_cell.angle_gamma   90.00
#
_symmetry.space_group_name_H-M   'P 1'
#
loop_
_entity.id
_entity.type
_entity.pdbx_description
1 polymer ?
#
loop_
_entity_poly.entity_id
_entity_poly.type
_entity_poly.pdbx_seq_one_letter_code
_entity_poly.pdbx_strand_id
1 'polypeptide(L)'
;MRPRWQRLVPLFFVILATLLSFTTAQYGGSDAHAQQRPLGRKLAPSGTAQSEEQPAWKSKWGTTEEREKQGKGHAAFEEATLLLHKVKPAATPWYNFDKNAGIIGASAYYAKELFFLLFMNGPNESQPFTTNPQSKKLSQPLSQAVKLLEAAAAQKNVDAIYTLADLNFYGNYSHPRNYSEAFRRYYELATLDGNASAQHMVGFMYATGIGGVVEQDQARAMLYHTLAAEGGDVRSEMTIAYRHSSGISTPRNCDEAVHFYREVAKKAVAYMRSGPPGGHSMPRESFRIADEEGGVYGEGASASSSGPNAKTGSVHSDAYSSLDDVVEYMDLQARKGDARASFNLAKLNYDGARTSKRDLPAAKKRFLELARMYWDKNGKTKQNVSPLTEKLAAKAAGYLGRMFLRGEGMPQSFDIARTWFRRGIEHGDALSQYSMGIMYLKGLGVPKNPVKAAELFGAAADDDLAVAQVRLGALFLDQGDVPTAMKYFDLAARHGHLEAYYYLAELAHHGVGRDKSCHVASAYYKIVAEKAELISTSFPEANEAYGNGDLETALVRYMMAAEQGFEVGQANVAYLLDQVKPKFTLSSLIPFVQKKASLASDAVLALIYWTRSAEQKNVDSMVKMGDYYLQGFGTSPDREKAAACYQAAAETLRSAQSMWNLGWMHENGIGVDQDFHLAKRHYDLALETNPREAHLPVLLALYKLRFRSWWNTITNGKIKSIQDEPTVKKDFSLSEWISAFLDAELAGWDDYEPDDYEDHIDGGDGYYGDEIDSDILESLVILALSGALAFLLYYRAQRQRRQEEERQRQQLQHLQANGLAPVAPAAAAPAAPARQDQGFQPNDMFWAGGGAGL
;
A
#
# COMPACT_ATOMS: atom_id res chain seq x y z
N MET A 1 49.01 34.27 -15.27
CA MET A 1 48.49 32.92 -14.95
C MET A 1 47.04 32.84 -15.41
N ARG A 2 46.73 31.99 -16.41
CA ARG A 2 45.39 31.83 -17.00
C ARG A 2 44.53 30.82 -16.18
N PRO A 3 43.20 30.98 -16.13
CA PRO A 3 42.34 30.24 -15.19
C PRO A 3 42.03 28.80 -15.65
N ARG A 4 41.93 27.90 -14.66
CA ARG A 4 41.76 26.44 -14.75
C ARG A 4 40.44 25.93 -15.38
N TRP A 5 39.62 26.79 -15.98
CA TRP A 5 38.30 26.43 -16.52
C TRP A 5 38.35 25.60 -17.82
N GLN A 6 39.47 25.60 -18.54
CA GLN A 6 39.59 24.86 -19.81
C GLN A 6 39.81 23.35 -19.67
N ARG A 7 39.97 22.80 -18.45
CA ARG A 7 40.18 21.36 -18.23
C ARG A 7 38.91 20.55 -17.92
N LEU A 8 37.78 21.21 -17.63
CA LEU A 8 36.51 20.52 -17.33
C LEU A 8 35.61 20.33 -18.56
N VAL A 9 35.76 21.18 -19.58
CA VAL A 9 35.03 21.09 -20.86
C VAL A 9 35.26 19.76 -21.60
N PRO A 10 36.49 19.20 -21.71
CA PRO A 10 36.67 17.91 -22.38
C PRO A 10 36.10 16.74 -21.57
N LEU A 11 36.11 16.80 -20.24
CA LEU A 11 35.52 15.77 -19.38
C LEU A 11 33.98 15.73 -19.54
N PHE A 12 33.38 16.92 -19.69
CA PHE A 12 31.95 17.10 -19.96
C PHE A 12 31.53 16.50 -21.30
N PHE A 13 32.31 16.69 -22.37
CA PHE A 13 32.02 16.07 -23.68
C PHE A 13 32.25 14.55 -23.70
N VAL A 14 33.20 14.03 -22.93
CA VAL A 14 33.44 12.58 -22.82
C VAL A 14 32.31 11.87 -22.07
N ILE A 15 31.76 12.49 -21.02
CA ILE A 15 30.59 11.96 -20.30
C ILE A 15 29.34 12.02 -21.19
N LEU A 16 29.14 13.10 -21.94
CA LEU A 16 28.03 13.24 -22.87
C LEU A 16 28.10 12.21 -24.04
N ALA A 17 29.30 11.96 -24.56
CA ALA A 17 29.52 11.01 -25.66
C ALA A 17 29.38 9.54 -25.23
N THR A 18 29.76 9.21 -23.99
CA THR A 18 29.56 7.87 -23.42
C THR A 18 28.08 7.60 -23.13
N LEU A 19 27.32 8.59 -22.68
CA LEU A 19 25.86 8.45 -22.49
C LEU A 19 25.07 8.29 -23.80
N LEU A 20 25.53 8.90 -24.90
CA LEU A 20 24.87 8.83 -26.22
C LEU A 20 25.21 7.55 -27.02
N SER A 21 26.25 6.81 -26.66
CA SER A 21 26.67 5.61 -27.38
C SER A 21 26.04 4.30 -26.86
N PHE A 22 25.37 4.34 -25.70
CA PHE A 22 24.62 3.19 -25.17
C PHE A 22 23.15 3.12 -25.61
N THR A 23 22.65 4.10 -26.38
CA THR A 23 21.24 4.14 -26.83
C THR A 23 20.96 3.43 -28.16
N THR A 24 21.95 2.77 -28.76
CA THR A 24 21.74 1.93 -29.96
C THR A 24 21.99 0.46 -29.66
N ALA A 25 21.17 -0.12 -28.78
CA ALA A 25 20.99 -1.56 -28.70
C ALA A 25 19.50 -1.85 -28.93
N GLN A 26 19.23 -2.47 -30.08
CA GLN A 26 17.91 -2.92 -30.51
C GLN A 26 17.28 -3.84 -29.46
N TYR A 27 16.07 -3.50 -29.01
CA TYR A 27 15.15 -4.48 -28.44
C TYR A 27 13.80 -4.33 -29.15
N GLY A 28 13.41 -5.39 -29.87
CA GLY A 28 12.12 -5.48 -30.55
C GLY A 28 11.01 -5.67 -29.53
N GLY A 29 10.23 -4.62 -29.29
CA GLY A 29 8.98 -4.68 -28.55
C GLY A 29 7.86 -5.17 -29.46
N SER A 30 7.28 -6.32 -29.14
CA SER A 30 6.05 -6.80 -29.74
C SER A 30 4.87 -5.97 -29.21
N ASP A 31 4.36 -5.08 -30.06
CA ASP A 31 3.14 -4.31 -29.81
C ASP A 31 1.91 -5.24 -29.75
N ALA A 32 1.28 -5.32 -28.58
CA ALA A 32 -0.04 -5.90 -28.41
C ALA A 32 -0.90 -4.97 -27.53
N HIS A 33 -1.28 -3.83 -28.10
CA HIS A 33 -2.28 -2.94 -27.49
C HIS A 33 -3.69 -3.51 -27.70
N ALA A 34 -4.20 -4.19 -26.68
CA ALA A 34 -5.61 -4.54 -26.58
C ALA A 34 -6.41 -3.29 -26.18
N GLN A 35 -7.16 -2.74 -27.13
CA GLN A 35 -8.13 -1.66 -26.92
C GLN A 35 -9.23 -2.14 -25.96
N GLN A 36 -9.24 -1.65 -24.72
CA GLN A 36 -10.40 -1.72 -23.85
C GLN A 36 -11.37 -0.59 -24.24
N ARG A 37 -12.57 -0.97 -24.68
CA ARG A 37 -13.68 -0.06 -24.95
C ARG A 37 -14.34 0.35 -23.62
N PRO A 38 -14.73 1.63 -23.44
CA PRO A 38 -15.55 2.02 -22.29
C PRO A 38 -16.94 1.38 -22.40
N LEU A 39 -17.37 0.75 -21.31
CA LEU A 39 -18.69 0.11 -21.16
C LEU A 39 -19.76 1.19 -21.01
N GLY A 40 -20.45 1.45 -22.12
CA GLY A 40 -21.64 2.29 -22.18
C GLY A 40 -22.48 1.94 -23.40
N ARG A 41 -22.97 0.70 -23.50
CA ARG A 41 -24.03 0.35 -24.45
C ARG A 41 -24.79 -0.91 -24.02
N LYS A 42 -26.11 -0.79 -24.00
CA LYS A 42 -27.09 -1.85 -23.75
C LYS A 42 -26.73 -3.14 -24.51
N LEU A 43 -26.64 -4.25 -23.78
CA LEU A 43 -26.52 -5.60 -24.32
C LEU A 43 -27.84 -5.98 -25.04
N ALA A 44 -27.78 -6.16 -26.35
CA ALA A 44 -28.82 -6.87 -27.10
C ALA A 44 -28.55 -8.38 -27.01
N PRO A 45 -29.57 -9.24 -26.77
CA PRO A 45 -29.40 -10.68 -26.84
C PRO A 45 -29.50 -11.19 -28.28
N SER A 46 -28.54 -12.02 -28.70
CA SER A 46 -28.58 -12.80 -29.94
C SER A 46 -29.24 -14.16 -29.71
N GLY A 47 -30.36 -14.44 -30.38
CA GLY A 47 -30.96 -15.78 -30.43
C GLY A 47 -32.47 -15.79 -30.68
N THR A 48 -32.83 -15.81 -31.96
CA THR A 48 -34.12 -16.23 -32.56
C THR A 48 -35.27 -16.69 -31.64
N ALA A 49 -36.29 -15.86 -31.48
CA ALA A 49 -37.68 -16.30 -31.32
C ALA A 49 -38.65 -15.14 -31.64
N GLN A 50 -39.55 -15.44 -32.57
CA GLN A 50 -40.82 -14.81 -32.98
C GLN A 50 -41.24 -13.44 -32.41
N SER A 51 -41.56 -12.56 -33.34
CA SER A 51 -42.19 -11.25 -33.19
C SER A 51 -43.56 -11.31 -32.51
N GLU A 52 -43.68 -10.69 -31.34
CA GLU A 52 -44.94 -10.13 -30.84
C GLU A 52 -44.76 -8.63 -30.62
N GLU A 53 -45.44 -7.84 -31.45
CA GLU A 53 -45.54 -6.39 -31.35
C GLU A 53 -46.46 -6.01 -30.18
N GLN A 54 -45.98 -5.20 -29.23
CA GLN A 54 -46.82 -4.37 -28.36
C GLN A 54 -46.14 -3.02 -28.03
N PRO A 55 -46.93 -1.96 -27.76
CA PRO A 55 -46.84 -0.72 -28.55
C PRO A 55 -46.00 0.39 -27.91
N ALA A 56 -45.25 1.08 -28.76
CA ALA A 56 -44.58 2.33 -28.42
C ALA A 56 -45.60 3.43 -28.10
N TRP A 57 -45.50 4.00 -26.89
CA TRP A 57 -46.12 5.28 -26.55
C TRP A 57 -45.56 6.39 -27.44
N LYS A 58 -46.35 6.79 -28.45
CA LYS A 58 -46.06 7.96 -29.28
C LYS A 58 -46.47 9.22 -28.50
N SER A 59 -45.49 9.94 -27.94
CA SER A 59 -45.71 11.35 -27.60
C SER A 59 -45.83 12.13 -28.91
N LYS A 60 -47.01 12.71 -29.14
CA LYS A 60 -47.43 13.30 -30.41
C LYS A 60 -47.27 14.82 -30.38
N TRP A 61 -46.11 15.35 -30.01
CA TRP A 61 -45.79 16.78 -30.20
C TRP A 61 -44.27 16.98 -30.36
N GLY A 62 -43.85 17.11 -31.61
CA GLY A 62 -42.52 17.56 -32.01
C GLY A 62 -42.61 17.94 -33.47
N THR A 63 -42.32 19.20 -33.79
CA THR A 63 -42.38 19.70 -35.16
C THR A 63 -41.34 18.98 -36.02
N THR A 64 -41.62 18.80 -37.32
CA THR A 64 -40.69 18.15 -38.28
C THR A 64 -39.31 18.80 -38.28
N GLU A 65 -39.26 20.10 -38.01
CA GLU A 65 -38.04 20.91 -37.89
C GLU A 65 -37.19 20.57 -36.64
N GLU A 66 -37.82 20.21 -35.52
CA GLU A 66 -37.11 19.79 -34.29
C GLU A 66 -36.47 18.42 -34.46
N ARG A 67 -37.11 17.51 -35.20
CA ARG A 67 -36.54 16.18 -35.52
C ARG A 67 -35.34 16.28 -36.46
N GLU A 68 -35.39 17.16 -37.46
CA GLU A 68 -34.25 17.40 -38.34
C GLU A 68 -33.08 18.08 -37.63
N LYS A 69 -33.36 19.04 -36.71
CA LYS A 69 -32.33 19.67 -35.87
C LYS A 69 -31.70 18.68 -34.89
N GLN A 70 -32.49 17.81 -34.24
CA GLN A 70 -31.96 16.73 -33.40
C GLN A 70 -31.08 15.74 -34.19
N GLY A 71 -31.48 15.39 -35.42
CA GLY A 71 -30.68 14.51 -36.29
C GLY A 71 -29.31 15.11 -36.68
N LYS A 72 -29.26 16.43 -36.95
CA LYS A 72 -28.01 17.14 -37.25
C LYS A 72 -27.07 17.23 -36.06
N GLY A 73 -27.61 17.51 -34.87
CA GLY A 73 -26.84 17.56 -33.63
C GLY A 73 -26.26 16.20 -33.24
N HIS A 74 -26.98 15.11 -33.50
CA HIS A 74 -26.49 13.75 -33.27
C HIS A 74 -25.37 13.36 -34.25
N ALA A 75 -25.52 13.65 -35.54
CA ALA A 75 -24.49 13.38 -36.53
C ALA A 75 -23.17 14.13 -36.25
N ALA A 76 -23.27 15.41 -35.84
CA ALA A 76 -22.10 16.20 -35.44
C ALA A 76 -21.39 15.62 -34.20
N PHE A 77 -22.15 15.07 -33.24
CA PHE A 77 -21.59 14.40 -32.07
C PHE A 77 -20.85 13.10 -32.44
N GLU A 78 -21.43 12.27 -33.32
CA GLU A 78 -20.75 11.06 -33.81
C GLU A 78 -19.46 11.39 -34.54
N GLU A 79 -19.44 12.42 -35.39
CA GLU A 79 -18.22 12.87 -36.05
C GLU A 79 -17.17 13.36 -35.05
N ALA A 80 -17.59 14.12 -34.03
CA ALA A 80 -16.70 14.61 -32.99
C ALA A 80 -16.08 13.46 -32.17
N THR A 81 -16.86 12.45 -31.77
CA THR A 81 -16.35 11.29 -31.03
C THR A 81 -15.35 10.47 -31.84
N LEU A 82 -15.59 10.30 -33.15
CA LEU A 82 -14.62 9.68 -34.06
C LEU A 82 -13.31 10.46 -34.16
N LEU A 83 -13.36 11.80 -34.12
CA LEU A 83 -12.15 12.63 -34.08
C LEU A 83 -11.43 12.52 -32.73
N LEU A 84 -12.16 12.51 -31.61
CA LEU A 84 -11.58 12.32 -30.27
C LEU A 84 -10.86 10.97 -30.16
N HIS A 85 -11.41 9.89 -30.74
CA HIS A 85 -10.73 8.59 -30.78
C HIS A 85 -9.42 8.60 -31.57
N LYS A 86 -9.23 9.53 -32.50
CA LYS A 86 -7.98 9.71 -33.25
C LYS A 86 -6.95 10.53 -32.48
N VAL A 87 -7.37 11.29 -31.47
CA VAL A 87 -6.45 12.08 -30.65
C VAL A 87 -5.67 11.10 -29.76
N LYS A 88 -4.37 10.99 -30.02
CA LYS A 88 -3.48 10.25 -29.12
C LYS A 88 -3.49 10.94 -27.75
N PRO A 89 -3.59 10.19 -26.64
CA PRO A 89 -3.39 10.77 -25.33
C PRO A 89 -2.00 11.44 -25.29
N ALA A 90 -1.84 12.43 -24.40
CA ALA A 90 -0.51 13.00 -24.17
C ALA A 90 0.44 11.85 -23.81
N ALA A 91 1.48 11.65 -24.61
CA ALA A 91 2.48 10.65 -24.28
C ALA A 91 3.03 10.98 -22.89
N THR A 92 3.19 9.96 -22.05
CA THR A 92 4.00 10.09 -20.84
C THR A 92 5.31 10.76 -21.24
N PRO A 93 5.76 11.79 -20.51
CA PRO A 93 6.99 12.45 -20.89
C PRO A 93 8.10 11.40 -21.01
N TRP A 94 8.88 11.46 -22.08
CA TRP A 94 9.95 10.50 -22.39
C TRP A 94 11.02 10.35 -21.29
N TYR A 95 10.94 11.17 -20.23
CA TYR A 95 11.79 11.22 -19.07
C TYR A 95 11.15 10.68 -17.77
N ASN A 96 9.92 10.14 -17.82
CA ASN A 96 9.38 9.33 -16.73
C ASN A 96 10.09 7.97 -16.75
N PHE A 97 11.24 7.95 -16.10
CA PHE A 97 11.84 6.71 -15.64
C PHE A 97 11.13 6.35 -14.34
N ASP A 98 10.40 5.24 -14.33
CA ASP A 98 10.06 4.57 -13.08
C ASP A 98 11.35 4.31 -12.29
N LYS A 99 11.24 4.15 -10.97
CA LYS A 99 12.33 3.75 -10.09
C LYS A 99 12.71 2.29 -10.40
N ASN A 100 13.20 2.04 -11.61
CA ASN A 100 13.52 0.72 -12.11
C ASN A 100 14.74 0.20 -11.35
N ALA A 101 14.66 -1.08 -10.99
CA ALA A 101 15.60 -1.77 -10.13
C ALA A 101 17.04 -1.80 -10.69
N GLY A 102 18.00 -1.92 -9.78
CA GLY A 102 19.44 -2.01 -10.04
C GLY A 102 20.22 -0.73 -9.74
N ILE A 103 21.51 -0.88 -9.44
CA ILE A 103 22.44 0.24 -9.13
C ILE A 103 22.41 1.29 -10.26
N ILE A 104 22.22 0.86 -11.51
CA ILE A 104 22.17 1.72 -12.70
C ILE A 104 20.86 2.51 -12.77
N GLY A 105 19.71 1.89 -12.47
CA GLY A 105 18.40 2.57 -12.46
C GLY A 105 18.29 3.57 -11.31
N ALA A 106 18.74 3.19 -10.12
CA ALA A 106 18.79 4.08 -8.96
C ALA A 106 19.77 5.25 -9.18
N SER A 107 20.96 4.99 -9.72
CA SER A 107 21.92 6.06 -10.03
C SER A 107 21.42 6.98 -11.13
N ALA A 108 20.73 6.48 -12.16
CA ALA A 108 20.08 7.30 -13.18
C ALA A 108 18.94 8.17 -12.60
N TYR A 109 18.12 7.62 -11.69
CA TYR A 109 17.08 8.36 -10.98
C TYR A 109 17.65 9.48 -10.11
N TYR A 110 18.64 9.18 -9.25
CA TYR A 110 19.26 10.20 -8.41
C TYR A 110 20.08 11.20 -9.22
N ALA A 111 20.74 10.78 -10.31
CA ALA A 111 21.42 11.69 -11.23
C ALA A 111 20.44 12.63 -11.95
N LYS A 112 19.25 12.14 -12.30
CA LYS A 112 18.14 12.96 -12.83
C LYS A 112 17.67 13.97 -11.78
N GLU A 113 17.34 13.54 -10.57
CA GLU A 113 16.88 14.44 -9.50
C GLU A 113 17.93 15.53 -9.23
N LEU A 114 19.20 15.14 -9.17
CA LEU A 114 20.31 16.07 -9.03
C LEU A 114 20.44 17.01 -10.23
N PHE A 115 20.26 16.52 -11.46
CA PHE A 115 20.31 17.32 -12.68
C PHE A 115 19.15 18.34 -12.77
N PHE A 116 17.93 17.93 -12.44
CA PHE A 116 16.77 18.82 -12.39
C PHE A 116 16.93 19.87 -11.29
N LEU A 117 17.33 19.47 -10.06
CA LEU A 117 17.60 20.39 -8.97
C LEU A 117 18.69 21.44 -9.30
N LEU A 118 19.72 21.04 -10.04
CA LEU A 118 20.87 21.90 -10.32
C LEU A 118 20.74 22.73 -11.59
N PHE A 119 19.99 22.28 -12.60
CA PHE A 119 20.06 22.86 -13.95
C PHE A 119 18.71 23.22 -14.59
N MET A 120 17.57 22.80 -14.01
CA MET A 120 16.26 23.16 -14.50
C MET A 120 15.49 23.87 -13.39
N ASN A 121 15.12 25.14 -13.58
CA ASN A 121 14.01 25.70 -12.82
C ASN A 121 12.84 24.75 -13.04
N GLY A 122 12.39 24.06 -11.99
CA GLY A 122 11.34 23.06 -12.09
C GLY A 122 10.14 23.62 -12.87
N PRO A 123 9.39 22.78 -13.60
CA PRO A 123 8.15 23.24 -14.21
C PRO A 123 7.34 23.98 -13.14
N ASN A 124 6.81 25.16 -13.47
CA ASN A 124 5.87 25.85 -12.60
C ASN A 124 4.74 24.85 -12.29
N GLU A 125 4.72 24.29 -11.09
CA GLU A 125 3.54 23.61 -10.57
C GLU A 125 2.42 24.64 -10.62
N SER A 126 1.51 24.49 -11.57
CA SER A 126 0.24 25.20 -11.51
C SER A 126 -0.38 24.86 -10.16
N GLN A 127 -0.89 25.88 -9.46
CA GLN A 127 -1.61 25.62 -8.22
C GLN A 127 -2.78 24.68 -8.55
N PRO A 128 -3.00 23.61 -7.75
CA PRO A 128 -3.91 22.50 -8.07
C PRO A 128 -5.39 22.88 -8.26
N PHE A 129 -5.73 24.15 -8.07
CA PHE A 129 -7.07 24.69 -8.17
C PHE A 129 -7.18 25.94 -9.07
N THR A 130 -6.12 26.32 -9.80
CA THR A 130 -6.15 27.53 -10.64
C THR A 130 -6.52 27.23 -12.07
N THR A 131 -7.52 27.95 -12.60
CA THR A 131 -7.79 28.01 -14.03
C THR A 131 -6.60 28.64 -14.71
N ASN A 132 -5.81 27.87 -15.47
CA ASN A 132 -4.68 28.44 -16.19
C ASN A 132 -5.21 29.25 -17.39
N PRO A 133 -5.07 30.59 -17.40
CA PRO A 133 -5.68 31.43 -18.43
C PRO A 133 -4.91 31.41 -19.76
N GLN A 134 -3.78 30.70 -19.83
CA GLN A 134 -3.00 30.59 -21.06
C GLN A 134 -3.57 29.51 -21.99
N SER A 135 -4.15 29.95 -23.11
CA SER A 135 -4.65 29.09 -24.17
C SER A 135 -3.51 28.30 -24.82
N LYS A 136 -3.27 27.06 -24.38
CA LYS A 136 -2.41 26.13 -25.10
C LYS A 136 -3.03 25.90 -26.48
N LYS A 137 -2.25 26.03 -27.56
CA LYS A 137 -2.75 25.75 -28.93
C LYS A 137 -3.19 24.28 -28.99
N LEU A 138 -4.49 24.06 -29.13
CA LEU A 138 -5.08 22.71 -29.24
C LEU A 138 -4.58 22.03 -30.52
N SER A 139 -4.46 20.70 -30.47
CA SER A 139 -4.18 19.92 -31.68
C SER A 139 -5.31 20.11 -32.70
N GLN A 140 -4.97 20.08 -33.98
CA GLN A 140 -5.94 20.36 -35.05
C GLN A 140 -7.17 19.41 -35.01
N PRO A 141 -7.03 18.08 -34.76
CA PRO A 141 -8.17 17.19 -34.60
C PRO A 141 -9.02 17.50 -33.37
N LEU A 142 -8.39 17.87 -32.25
CA LEU A 142 -9.10 18.22 -31.01
C LEU A 142 -9.88 19.52 -31.16
N SER A 143 -9.29 20.54 -31.79
CA SER A 143 -9.99 21.81 -32.05
C SER A 143 -11.22 21.60 -32.95
N GLN A 144 -11.11 20.75 -33.98
CA GLN A 144 -12.25 20.41 -34.83
C GLN A 144 -13.33 19.65 -34.04
N ALA A 145 -12.94 18.68 -33.23
CA ALA A 145 -13.86 17.94 -32.37
C ALA A 145 -14.61 18.86 -31.40
N VAL A 146 -13.92 19.78 -30.73
CA VAL A 146 -14.53 20.76 -29.82
C VAL A 146 -15.53 21.66 -30.55
N LYS A 147 -15.20 22.16 -31.74
CA LYS A 147 -16.15 22.96 -32.56
C LYS A 147 -17.42 22.19 -32.93
N LEU A 148 -17.28 20.92 -33.31
CA LEU A 148 -18.42 20.05 -33.63
C LEU A 148 -19.26 19.78 -32.39
N LEU A 149 -18.63 19.54 -31.24
CA LEU A 149 -19.31 19.39 -29.96
C LEU A 149 -20.05 20.68 -29.56
N GLU A 150 -19.45 21.86 -29.73
CA GLU A 150 -20.09 23.15 -29.45
C GLU A 150 -21.30 23.37 -30.36
N ALA A 151 -21.20 23.02 -31.64
CA ALA A 151 -22.31 23.09 -32.59
C ALA A 151 -23.44 22.11 -32.24
N ALA A 152 -23.11 20.92 -31.74
CA ALA A 152 -24.08 19.95 -31.25
C ALA A 152 -24.72 20.39 -29.91
N ALA A 153 -23.93 20.98 -29.00
CA ALA A 153 -24.41 21.52 -27.74
C ALA A 153 -25.34 22.72 -27.94
N ALA A 154 -25.07 23.58 -28.93
CA ALA A 154 -25.99 24.65 -29.34
C ALA A 154 -27.36 24.14 -29.80
N GLN A 155 -27.42 22.88 -30.27
CA GLN A 155 -28.66 22.19 -30.62
C GLN A 155 -29.27 21.41 -29.44
N LYS A 156 -28.80 21.66 -28.20
CA LYS A 156 -29.23 21.01 -26.96
C LYS A 156 -29.04 19.48 -26.97
N ASN A 157 -28.01 18.99 -27.66
CA ASN A 157 -27.64 17.58 -27.56
C ASN A 157 -27.04 17.28 -26.17
N VAL A 158 -27.71 16.40 -25.41
CA VAL A 158 -27.36 15.96 -24.05
C VAL A 158 -25.93 15.41 -23.99
N ASP A 159 -25.58 14.49 -24.88
CA ASP A 159 -24.28 13.81 -24.90
C ASP A 159 -23.13 14.78 -25.24
N ALA A 160 -23.39 15.73 -26.13
CA ALA A 160 -22.41 16.75 -26.51
C ALA A 160 -22.14 17.73 -25.36
N ILE A 161 -23.18 18.17 -24.65
CA ILE A 161 -23.05 19.03 -23.46
C ILE A 161 -22.26 18.31 -22.38
N TYR A 162 -22.59 17.04 -22.09
CA TYR A 162 -21.88 16.23 -21.10
C TYR A 162 -20.40 16.04 -21.47
N THR A 163 -20.11 15.67 -22.72
CA THR A 163 -18.73 15.45 -23.18
C THR A 163 -17.90 16.74 -23.12
N LEU A 164 -18.47 17.89 -23.47
CA LEU A 164 -17.81 19.18 -23.30
C LEU A 164 -17.56 19.51 -21.83
N ALA A 165 -18.50 19.20 -20.94
CA ALA A 165 -18.33 19.39 -19.51
C ALA A 165 -17.16 18.54 -18.98
N ASP A 166 -17.10 17.26 -19.35
CA ASP A 166 -16.00 16.33 -19.01
C ASP A 166 -14.64 16.82 -19.53
N LEU A 167 -14.58 17.31 -20.78
CA LEU A 167 -13.37 17.88 -21.38
C LEU A 167 -12.86 19.10 -20.59
N ASN A 168 -13.77 19.99 -20.19
CA ASN A 168 -13.44 21.16 -19.39
C ASN A 168 -13.08 20.79 -17.94
N PHE A 169 -13.68 19.74 -17.38
CA PHE A 169 -13.45 19.33 -16.00
C PHE A 169 -12.14 18.55 -15.82
N TYR A 170 -11.96 17.45 -16.55
CA TYR A 170 -10.80 16.57 -16.42
C TYR A 170 -9.59 17.05 -17.22
N GLY A 171 -9.81 17.81 -18.31
CA GLY A 171 -8.73 18.19 -19.22
C GLY A 171 -8.26 17.05 -20.12
N ASN A 172 -9.15 16.07 -20.39
CA ASN A 172 -8.85 14.93 -21.24
C ASN A 172 -8.33 15.38 -22.62
N TYR A 173 -7.47 14.56 -23.23
CA TYR A 173 -6.86 14.84 -24.55
C TYR A 173 -5.99 16.11 -24.59
N SER A 174 -5.44 16.55 -23.45
CA SER A 174 -4.72 17.83 -23.32
C SER A 174 -5.60 19.08 -23.51
N HIS A 175 -6.91 18.94 -23.33
CA HIS A 175 -7.82 20.09 -23.27
C HIS A 175 -7.54 20.92 -22.00
N PRO A 176 -7.50 22.26 -22.06
CA PRO A 176 -7.29 23.08 -20.86
C PRO A 176 -8.45 22.90 -19.88
N ARG A 177 -8.14 22.77 -18.59
CA ARG A 177 -9.17 22.68 -17.55
C ARG A 177 -9.82 24.04 -17.29
N ASN A 178 -11.14 24.06 -17.27
CA ASN A 178 -11.95 25.21 -16.97
C ASN A 178 -13.18 24.78 -16.15
N TYR A 179 -13.05 24.83 -14.82
CA TYR A 179 -14.12 24.42 -13.91
C TYR A 179 -15.37 25.29 -14.04
N SER A 180 -15.25 26.57 -14.39
CA SER A 180 -16.41 27.46 -14.54
C SER A 180 -17.29 27.05 -15.71
N GLU A 181 -16.67 26.75 -16.86
CA GLU A 181 -17.39 26.25 -18.03
C GLU A 181 -17.94 24.84 -17.79
N ALA A 182 -17.18 23.97 -17.12
CA ALA A 182 -17.66 22.65 -16.73
C ALA A 182 -18.91 22.74 -15.86
N PHE A 183 -18.89 23.56 -14.80
CA PHE A 183 -20.04 23.75 -13.92
C PHE A 183 -21.27 24.25 -14.67
N ARG A 184 -21.10 25.27 -15.53
CA ARG A 184 -22.18 25.82 -16.34
C ARG A 184 -22.86 24.73 -17.17
N ARG A 185 -22.08 23.87 -17.82
CA ARG A 185 -22.58 22.79 -18.68
C ARG A 185 -23.22 21.65 -17.89
N TYR A 186 -22.62 21.24 -16.76
CA TYR A 186 -23.25 20.23 -15.89
C TYR A 186 -24.56 20.74 -15.31
N TYR A 187 -24.60 22.00 -14.87
CA TYR A 187 -25.81 22.61 -14.34
C TYR A 187 -26.90 22.75 -15.41
N GLU A 188 -26.53 23.22 -16.62
CA GLU A 188 -27.42 23.24 -17.79
C GLU A 188 -28.01 21.84 -18.04
N LEU A 189 -27.19 20.81 -18.08
CA LEU A 189 -27.63 19.44 -18.32
C LEU A 189 -28.52 18.87 -17.20
N ALA A 190 -28.18 19.13 -15.94
CA ALA A 190 -28.96 18.72 -14.79
C ALA A 190 -30.36 19.35 -14.77
N THR A 191 -30.49 20.59 -15.27
CA THR A 191 -31.79 21.28 -15.36
C THR A 191 -32.60 20.93 -16.60
N LEU A 192 -31.94 20.60 -17.73
CA LEU A 192 -32.62 20.29 -18.99
C LEU A 192 -33.23 18.89 -19.01
N ASP A 193 -32.46 17.88 -18.61
CA ASP A 193 -32.81 16.45 -18.79
C ASP A 193 -32.95 15.70 -17.45
N GLY A 194 -32.41 16.26 -16.36
CA GLY A 194 -32.32 15.55 -15.09
C GLY A 194 -31.29 14.41 -15.11
N ASN A 195 -30.26 14.53 -15.95
CA ASN A 195 -29.23 13.50 -16.10
C ASN A 195 -28.49 13.22 -14.77
N ALA A 196 -28.55 11.97 -14.30
CA ALA A 196 -28.00 11.56 -13.00
C ALA A 196 -26.49 11.80 -12.89
N SER A 197 -25.71 11.53 -13.94
CA SER A 197 -24.26 11.76 -13.97
C SER A 197 -23.93 13.26 -13.88
N ALA A 198 -24.72 14.11 -14.53
CA ALA A 198 -24.54 15.56 -14.45
C ALA A 198 -24.89 16.07 -13.04
N GLN A 199 -25.99 15.60 -12.46
CA GLN A 199 -26.38 15.92 -11.09
C GLN A 199 -25.32 15.47 -10.07
N HIS A 200 -24.71 14.30 -10.26
CA HIS A 200 -23.57 13.84 -9.45
C HIS A 200 -22.42 14.85 -9.48
N MET A 201 -22.03 15.30 -10.68
CA MET A 201 -20.93 16.26 -10.83
C MET A 201 -21.27 17.62 -10.21
N VAL A 202 -22.51 18.11 -10.36
CA VAL A 202 -22.97 19.35 -9.70
C VAL A 202 -22.91 19.20 -8.17
N GLY A 203 -23.39 18.07 -7.63
CA GLY A 203 -23.32 17.74 -6.21
C GLY A 203 -21.89 17.72 -5.69
N PHE A 204 -20.98 17.08 -6.43
CA PHE A 204 -19.55 17.02 -6.11
C PHE A 204 -18.89 18.41 -6.09
N MET A 205 -19.22 19.27 -7.06
CA MET A 205 -18.69 20.64 -7.11
C MET A 205 -19.18 21.48 -5.93
N TYR A 206 -20.44 21.36 -5.52
CA TYR A 206 -20.94 22.02 -4.29
C TYR A 206 -20.34 21.42 -3.01
N ALA A 207 -20.08 20.11 -2.97
CA ALA A 207 -19.50 19.43 -1.80
C ALA A 207 -18.06 19.89 -1.53
N THR A 208 -17.29 20.11 -2.59
CA THR A 208 -15.85 20.36 -2.52
C THR A 208 -15.47 21.82 -2.74
N GLY A 209 -16.30 22.61 -3.40
CA GLY A 209 -15.97 23.98 -3.81
C GLY A 209 -14.83 24.04 -4.85
N ILE A 210 -14.62 22.96 -5.60
CA ILE A 210 -13.46 22.79 -6.49
C ILE A 210 -13.33 23.95 -7.49
N GLY A 211 -12.10 24.45 -7.64
CA GLY A 211 -11.77 25.55 -8.55
C GLY A 211 -12.35 26.91 -8.17
N GLY A 212 -12.91 27.06 -6.96
CA GLY A 212 -13.50 28.31 -6.47
C GLY A 212 -14.69 28.81 -7.29
N VAL A 213 -15.30 27.93 -8.10
CA VAL A 213 -16.42 28.28 -9.00
C VAL A 213 -17.71 28.47 -8.23
N VAL A 214 -17.92 27.63 -7.21
CA VAL A 214 -19.05 27.66 -6.31
C VAL A 214 -18.54 27.62 -4.88
N GLU A 215 -19.21 28.36 -4.00
CA GLU A 215 -18.97 28.23 -2.56
C GLU A 215 -19.40 26.83 -2.09
N GLN A 216 -18.67 26.32 -1.11
CA GLN A 216 -18.96 25.02 -0.53
C GLN A 216 -20.33 25.06 0.16
N ASP A 217 -21.27 24.25 -0.34
CA ASP A 217 -22.64 24.15 0.18
C ASP A 217 -23.02 22.67 0.30
N GLN A 218 -22.91 22.17 1.53
CA GLN A 218 -23.20 20.77 1.82
C GLN A 218 -24.68 20.41 1.67
N ALA A 219 -25.60 21.37 1.84
CA ALA A 219 -27.03 21.12 1.70
C ALA A 219 -27.41 20.97 0.22
N ARG A 220 -26.90 21.84 -0.65
CA ARG A 220 -27.05 21.68 -2.11
C ARG A 220 -26.37 20.43 -2.61
N ALA A 221 -25.18 20.13 -2.12
CA ALA A 221 -24.49 18.88 -2.45
C ALA A 221 -25.35 17.66 -2.13
N MET A 222 -25.94 17.61 -0.92
CA MET A 222 -26.84 16.53 -0.50
C MET A 222 -28.05 16.41 -1.42
N LEU A 223 -28.67 17.53 -1.80
CA LEU A 223 -29.81 17.55 -2.71
C LEU A 223 -29.47 16.93 -4.08
N TYR A 224 -28.41 17.41 -4.72
CA TYR A 224 -28.04 16.92 -6.06
C TYR A 224 -27.55 15.47 -6.05
N HIS A 225 -26.83 15.05 -5.00
CA HIS A 225 -26.46 13.64 -4.86
C HIS A 225 -27.67 12.75 -4.61
N THR A 226 -28.70 13.23 -3.88
CA THR A 226 -29.94 12.46 -3.69
C THR A 226 -30.67 12.29 -5.02
N LEU A 227 -30.83 13.36 -5.80
CA LEU A 227 -31.44 13.29 -7.13
C LEU A 227 -30.68 12.34 -8.07
N ALA A 228 -29.34 12.41 -8.05
CA ALA A 228 -28.49 11.52 -8.84
C ALA A 228 -28.59 10.06 -8.40
N ALA A 229 -28.68 9.80 -7.08
CA ALA A 229 -28.83 8.47 -6.53
C ALA A 229 -30.18 7.85 -6.92
N GLU A 230 -31.28 8.61 -6.80
CA GLU A 230 -32.60 8.20 -7.31
C GLU A 230 -32.61 8.00 -8.83
N GLY A 231 -31.78 8.76 -9.55
CA GLY A 231 -31.51 8.56 -10.99
C GLY A 231 -30.64 7.34 -11.31
N GLY A 232 -30.17 6.60 -10.30
CA GLY A 232 -29.41 5.36 -10.44
C GLY A 232 -27.90 5.52 -10.65
N ASP A 233 -27.33 6.72 -10.44
CA ASP A 233 -25.87 6.95 -10.48
C ASP A 233 -25.19 6.30 -9.27
N VAL A 234 -24.38 5.28 -9.53
CA VAL A 234 -23.72 4.43 -8.52
C VAL A 234 -22.83 5.24 -7.56
N ARG A 235 -22.15 6.27 -8.08
CA ARG A 235 -21.25 7.12 -7.29
C ARG A 235 -22.03 7.95 -6.28
N SER A 236 -23.19 8.47 -6.68
CA SER A 236 -24.06 9.24 -5.80
C SER A 236 -24.78 8.35 -4.79
N GLU A 237 -25.23 7.15 -5.19
CA GLU A 237 -25.74 6.15 -4.24
C GLU A 237 -24.72 5.85 -3.14
N MET A 238 -23.45 5.60 -3.51
CA MET A 238 -22.36 5.42 -2.54
C MET A 238 -22.14 6.64 -1.64
N THR A 239 -22.13 7.85 -2.22
CA THR A 239 -21.92 9.11 -1.50
C THR A 239 -23.02 9.36 -0.46
N ILE A 240 -24.29 9.17 -0.84
CA ILE A 240 -25.43 9.35 0.04
C ILE A 240 -25.46 8.28 1.15
N ALA A 241 -25.18 7.02 0.80
CA ALA A 241 -25.09 5.94 1.77
C ALA A 241 -24.02 6.24 2.84
N TYR A 242 -22.84 6.70 2.41
CA TYR A 242 -21.77 7.11 3.31
C TYR A 242 -22.18 8.30 4.19
N ARG A 243 -22.79 9.34 3.60
CA ARG A 243 -23.24 10.54 4.33
C ARG A 243 -24.26 10.20 5.42
N HIS A 244 -25.23 9.34 5.15
CA HIS A 244 -26.19 8.86 6.15
C HIS A 244 -25.56 7.96 7.22
N SER A 245 -24.58 7.14 6.85
CA SER A 245 -23.88 6.28 7.82
C SER A 245 -23.00 7.07 8.79
N SER A 246 -22.28 8.07 8.28
CA SER A 246 -21.32 8.88 9.06
C SER A 246 -22.00 10.07 9.75
N GLY A 247 -23.12 10.56 9.21
CA GLY A 247 -23.84 11.74 9.70
C GLY A 247 -23.30 13.05 9.13
N ILE A 248 -22.89 13.05 7.85
CA ILE A 248 -22.35 14.24 7.17
C ILE A 248 -23.50 15.00 6.53
N SER A 249 -23.74 16.23 6.96
CA SER A 249 -24.84 17.11 6.48
C SER A 249 -26.26 16.62 6.81
N THR A 250 -26.37 15.45 7.45
CA THR A 250 -27.62 14.81 7.87
C THR A 250 -27.39 14.08 9.20
N PRO A 251 -28.41 13.87 10.04
CA PRO A 251 -28.28 12.99 11.19
C PRO A 251 -28.01 11.55 10.72
N ARG A 252 -27.29 10.77 11.55
CA ARG A 252 -27.01 9.36 11.26
C ARG A 252 -28.31 8.58 11.12
N ASN A 253 -28.49 7.91 9.99
CA ASN A 253 -29.64 7.06 9.70
C ASN A 253 -29.19 5.77 9.02
N CYS A 254 -29.30 4.65 9.74
CA CYS A 254 -28.85 3.36 9.22
C CYS A 254 -29.79 2.80 8.14
N ASP A 255 -31.09 3.05 8.21
CA ASP A 255 -32.06 2.47 7.27
C ASP A 255 -31.88 3.07 5.87
N GLU A 256 -31.71 4.38 5.78
CA GLU A 256 -31.41 5.08 4.52
C GLU A 256 -30.04 4.67 3.97
N ALA A 257 -29.03 4.54 4.83
CA ALA A 257 -27.71 4.06 4.41
C ALA A 257 -27.79 2.64 3.83
N VAL A 258 -28.56 1.74 4.47
CA VAL A 258 -28.80 0.38 3.98
C VAL A 258 -29.51 0.40 2.63
N HIS A 259 -30.51 1.26 2.42
CA HIS A 259 -31.22 1.36 1.15
C HIS A 259 -30.25 1.60 -0.02
N PHE A 260 -29.44 2.66 0.06
CA PHE A 260 -28.52 3.00 -1.03
C PHE A 260 -27.34 2.03 -1.15
N TYR A 261 -26.74 1.58 -0.03
CA TYR A 261 -25.67 0.57 -0.10
C TYR A 261 -26.16 -0.75 -0.70
N ARG A 262 -27.40 -1.14 -0.42
CA ARG A 262 -28.02 -2.35 -0.99
C ARG A 262 -28.18 -2.23 -2.51
N GLU A 263 -28.61 -1.08 -3.03
CA GLU A 263 -28.74 -0.89 -4.49
C GLU A 263 -27.38 -0.96 -5.20
N VAL A 264 -26.33 -0.36 -4.62
CA VAL A 264 -24.97 -0.50 -5.15
C VAL A 264 -24.50 -1.95 -5.07
N ALA A 265 -24.74 -2.64 -3.96
CA ALA A 265 -24.36 -4.04 -3.78
C ALA A 265 -25.09 -4.97 -4.77
N LYS A 266 -26.36 -4.72 -5.08
CA LYS A 266 -27.11 -5.42 -6.13
C LYS A 266 -26.45 -5.22 -7.50
N LYS A 267 -26.08 -3.98 -7.85
CA LYS A 267 -25.36 -3.67 -9.10
C LYS A 267 -24.00 -4.36 -9.14
N ALA A 268 -23.26 -4.40 -8.03
CA ALA A 268 -21.99 -5.10 -7.89
C ALA A 268 -22.12 -6.61 -8.14
N VAL A 269 -23.10 -7.26 -7.51
CA VAL A 269 -23.37 -8.69 -7.68
C VAL A 269 -23.87 -8.99 -9.09
N ALA A 270 -24.72 -8.14 -9.66
CA ALA A 270 -25.20 -8.26 -11.04
C ALA A 270 -24.04 -8.17 -12.04
N TYR A 271 -23.14 -7.20 -11.87
CA TYR A 271 -21.92 -7.09 -12.67
C TYR A 271 -21.07 -8.35 -12.51
N MET A 272 -20.74 -8.75 -11.29
CA MET A 272 -19.93 -9.94 -11.07
C MET A 272 -20.54 -11.20 -11.72
N ARG A 273 -21.87 -11.38 -11.69
CA ARG A 273 -22.59 -12.50 -12.33
C ARG A 273 -22.69 -12.40 -13.84
N SER A 274 -22.67 -11.21 -14.44
CA SER A 274 -22.72 -11.02 -15.90
C SER A 274 -21.44 -11.46 -16.61
N GLY A 275 -20.37 -11.75 -15.85
CA GLY A 275 -19.11 -12.21 -16.39
C GLY A 275 -19.12 -13.63 -16.98
N PRO A 276 -17.95 -14.10 -17.46
CA PRO A 276 -17.79 -15.47 -17.97
C PRO A 276 -18.16 -16.51 -16.92
N PRO A 277 -18.30 -17.82 -17.25
CA PRO A 277 -18.53 -18.87 -16.26
C PRO A 277 -17.58 -18.74 -15.05
N GLY A 278 -18.15 -18.54 -13.86
CA GLY A 278 -17.41 -18.23 -12.63
C GLY A 278 -17.32 -16.74 -12.26
N GLY A 279 -17.94 -15.83 -13.02
CA GLY A 279 -18.07 -14.39 -12.73
C GLY A 279 -16.91 -13.52 -13.19
N HIS A 280 -17.06 -12.19 -13.17
CA HIS A 280 -15.94 -11.27 -13.36
C HIS A 280 -14.97 -11.33 -12.17
N SER A 281 -13.68 -11.19 -12.46
CA SER A 281 -12.67 -10.91 -11.42
C SER A 281 -12.82 -9.45 -10.99
N MET A 282 -12.80 -9.21 -9.68
CA MET A 282 -12.86 -7.87 -9.10
C MET A 282 -11.48 -7.56 -8.48
N PRO A 283 -10.52 -7.05 -9.27
CA PRO A 283 -9.23 -6.64 -8.73
C PRO A 283 -9.41 -5.45 -7.79
N ARG A 284 -8.57 -5.39 -6.77
CA ARG A 284 -8.48 -4.24 -5.86
C ARG A 284 -7.36 -3.33 -6.35
N GLU A 285 -7.73 -2.10 -6.69
CA GLU A 285 -6.84 -1.04 -7.18
C GLU A 285 -6.65 0.06 -6.14
N SER A 286 -7.52 0.12 -5.11
CA SER A 286 -7.34 1.03 -3.98
C SER A 286 -6.09 0.69 -3.16
N PHE A 287 -5.15 1.64 -3.08
CA PHE A 287 -4.06 1.61 -2.11
C PHE A 287 -3.74 3.02 -1.60
N ARG A 288 -3.18 3.08 -0.40
CA ARG A 288 -2.74 4.34 0.20
C ARG A 288 -1.38 4.70 -0.37
N ILE A 289 -1.28 5.85 -1.04
CA ILE A 289 -0.03 6.29 -1.67
C ILE A 289 1.08 6.51 -0.64
N ALA A 290 0.71 6.97 0.57
CA ALA A 290 1.67 7.15 1.65
C ALA A 290 2.36 5.84 2.05
N ASP A 291 1.68 4.68 1.93
CA ASP A 291 2.26 3.39 2.31
C ASP A 291 3.43 2.99 1.39
N GLU A 292 3.54 3.55 0.18
CA GLU A 292 4.70 3.33 -0.71
C GLU A 292 5.96 4.03 -0.21
N GLU A 293 5.81 5.13 0.53
CA GLU A 293 6.90 5.93 1.09
C GLU A 293 7.22 5.52 2.54
N GLY A 294 6.72 4.36 2.99
CA GLY A 294 6.87 3.86 4.36
C GLY A 294 5.78 4.37 5.32
N GLY A 295 4.74 5.01 4.80
CA GLY A 295 3.61 5.58 5.53
C GLY A 295 3.70 7.10 5.69
N VAL A 296 2.70 7.68 6.33
CA VAL A 296 2.53 9.15 6.40
C VAL A 296 3.68 9.86 7.14
N TYR A 297 4.32 9.17 8.09
CA TYR A 297 5.48 9.65 8.85
C TYR A 297 6.81 9.08 8.35
N GLY A 298 6.79 8.27 7.29
CA GLY A 298 7.92 7.52 6.78
C GLY A 298 8.10 6.14 7.43
N GLU A 299 9.08 5.41 6.91
CA GLU A 299 9.41 4.04 7.29
C GLU A 299 9.80 3.93 8.77
N GLY A 300 9.24 2.93 9.46
CA GLY A 300 9.51 2.64 10.87
C GLY A 300 8.75 3.50 11.88
N ALA A 301 8.26 4.68 11.49
CA ALA A 301 7.47 5.56 12.34
C ALA A 301 5.96 5.40 12.14
N SER A 302 5.53 5.19 10.90
CA SER A 302 4.11 5.04 10.56
C SER A 302 3.57 3.68 10.97
N ALA A 303 2.28 3.59 11.29
CA ALA A 303 1.63 2.32 11.61
C ALA A 303 1.62 1.36 10.41
N SER A 304 1.64 1.86 9.17
CA SER A 304 1.75 1.00 7.99
C SER A 304 3.10 0.29 7.85
N SER A 305 4.18 0.83 8.41
CA SER A 305 5.54 0.26 8.36
C SER A 305 6.03 -0.33 9.68
N SER A 306 5.40 0.00 10.81
CA SER A 306 5.77 -0.52 12.14
C SER A 306 4.67 -1.31 12.85
N GLY A 307 3.43 -1.26 12.36
CA GLY A 307 2.29 -1.92 13.00
C GLY A 307 2.26 -3.44 12.80
N PRO A 308 1.24 -4.12 13.36
CA PRO A 308 1.12 -5.59 13.30
C PRO A 308 1.04 -6.18 11.88
N ASN A 309 0.57 -5.37 10.92
CA ASN A 309 0.44 -5.76 9.51
C ASN A 309 1.62 -5.25 8.65
N ALA A 310 2.65 -4.67 9.27
CA ALA A 310 3.82 -4.20 8.55
C ALA A 310 4.64 -5.39 8.01
N LYS A 311 5.30 -5.17 6.88
CA LYS A 311 6.19 -6.18 6.29
C LYS A 311 7.49 -6.22 7.10
N THR A 312 7.59 -7.12 8.08
CA THR A 312 8.83 -7.36 8.81
C THR A 312 9.62 -8.48 8.13
N GLY A 313 10.83 -8.18 7.65
CA GLY A 313 11.76 -9.18 7.14
C GLY A 313 13.07 -9.21 7.91
N SER A 314 13.74 -10.37 7.96
CA SER A 314 15.16 -10.41 8.27
C SER A 314 15.98 -9.85 7.11
N VAL A 315 17.29 -9.62 7.30
CA VAL A 315 18.22 -9.17 6.24
C VAL A 315 18.21 -10.09 5.00
N HIS A 316 17.75 -11.34 5.15
CA HIS A 316 17.62 -12.33 4.07
C HIS A 316 16.18 -12.54 3.60
N SER A 317 15.23 -11.72 4.06
CA SER A 317 13.82 -11.86 3.74
C SER A 317 13.42 -10.94 2.59
N ASP A 318 12.59 -11.48 1.68
CA ASP A 318 11.94 -10.76 0.59
C ASP A 318 10.92 -9.69 1.06
N ALA A 319 10.83 -9.40 2.36
CA ALA A 319 9.84 -8.45 2.89
C ALA A 319 10.00 -7.02 2.33
N TYR A 320 11.23 -6.63 1.96
CA TYR A 320 11.58 -5.32 1.42
C TYR A 320 11.86 -5.33 -0.09
N SER A 321 11.79 -6.50 -0.76
CA SER A 321 12.02 -6.55 -2.20
C SER A 321 10.83 -5.96 -2.94
N SER A 322 11.12 -5.22 -4.02
CA SER A 322 10.05 -4.72 -4.88
C SER A 322 9.34 -5.90 -5.55
N LEU A 323 8.08 -5.75 -5.93
CA LEU A 323 7.35 -6.83 -6.59
C LEU A 323 8.09 -7.29 -7.85
N ASP A 324 8.75 -6.37 -8.55
CA ASP A 324 9.50 -6.67 -9.77
C ASP A 324 10.74 -7.53 -9.47
N ASP A 325 11.45 -7.26 -8.38
CA ASP A 325 12.58 -8.10 -7.94
C ASP A 325 12.11 -9.52 -7.58
N VAL A 326 10.97 -9.62 -6.89
CA VAL A 326 10.34 -10.90 -6.56
C VAL A 326 9.94 -11.65 -7.83
N VAL A 327 9.39 -10.95 -8.82
CA VAL A 327 9.01 -11.53 -10.12
C VAL A 327 10.23 -12.02 -10.89
N GLU A 328 11.30 -11.23 -10.93
CA GLU A 328 12.56 -11.62 -11.57
C GLU A 328 13.17 -12.84 -10.88
N TYR A 329 13.21 -12.83 -9.55
CA TYR A 329 13.68 -13.96 -8.76
C TYR A 329 12.83 -15.21 -9.02
N MET A 330 11.51 -15.09 -8.99
CA MET A 330 10.60 -16.20 -9.32
C MET A 330 10.78 -16.69 -10.75
N ASP A 331 11.04 -15.81 -11.72
CA ASP A 331 11.30 -16.21 -13.10
C ASP A 331 12.61 -17.00 -13.20
N LEU A 332 13.66 -16.57 -12.50
CA LEU A 332 14.93 -17.27 -12.44
C LEU A 332 14.78 -18.65 -11.80
N GLN A 333 14.02 -18.77 -10.72
CA GLN A 333 13.73 -20.06 -10.08
C GLN A 333 12.84 -20.96 -10.95
N ALA A 334 11.85 -20.39 -11.64
CA ALA A 334 11.02 -21.11 -12.58
C ALA A 334 11.86 -21.69 -13.74
N ARG A 335 12.84 -20.94 -14.26
CA ARG A 335 13.78 -21.41 -15.28
C ARG A 335 14.68 -22.54 -14.79
N LYS A 336 15.00 -22.58 -13.49
CA LYS A 336 15.72 -23.71 -12.85
C LYS A 336 14.85 -24.95 -12.68
N GLY A 337 13.54 -24.84 -12.91
CA GLY A 337 12.59 -25.95 -12.78
C GLY A 337 11.87 -25.99 -11.43
N ASP A 338 11.91 -24.93 -10.63
CA ASP A 338 11.11 -24.87 -9.40
C ASP A 338 9.61 -24.74 -9.74
N ALA A 339 8.84 -25.75 -9.33
CA ALA A 339 7.39 -25.81 -9.54
C ALA A 339 6.65 -24.72 -8.75
N ARG A 340 7.13 -24.36 -7.55
CA ARG A 340 6.47 -23.37 -6.68
C ARG A 340 6.59 -21.96 -7.26
N ALA A 341 7.81 -21.54 -7.61
CA ALA A 341 8.03 -20.27 -8.30
C ALA A 341 7.27 -20.20 -9.63
N SER A 342 7.29 -21.28 -10.42
CA SER A 342 6.53 -21.36 -11.68
C SER A 342 5.03 -21.15 -11.49
N PHE A 343 4.44 -21.80 -10.48
CA PHE A 343 3.02 -21.66 -10.17
C PHE A 343 2.67 -20.25 -9.69
N ASN A 344 3.44 -19.72 -8.74
CA ASN A 344 3.19 -18.40 -8.17
C ASN A 344 3.28 -17.30 -9.24
N LEU A 345 4.28 -17.38 -10.11
CA LEU A 345 4.44 -16.44 -11.21
C LEU A 345 3.36 -16.60 -12.29
N ALA A 346 2.92 -17.83 -12.59
CA ALA A 346 1.80 -18.06 -13.49
C ALA A 346 0.49 -17.47 -12.93
N LYS A 347 0.24 -17.65 -11.63
CA LYS A 347 -0.89 -17.07 -10.93
C LYS A 347 -0.83 -15.55 -10.92
N LEU A 348 0.34 -14.97 -10.64
CA LEU A 348 0.55 -13.53 -10.68
C LEU A 348 0.23 -12.94 -12.06
N ASN A 349 0.69 -13.59 -13.13
CA ASN A 349 0.36 -13.16 -14.50
C ASN A 349 -1.14 -13.30 -14.82
N TYR A 350 -1.82 -14.29 -14.23
CA TYR A 350 -3.24 -14.53 -14.47
C TYR A 350 -4.15 -13.56 -13.70
N ASP A 351 -3.89 -13.36 -12.41
CA ASP A 351 -4.67 -12.47 -11.54
C ASP A 351 -4.27 -11.00 -11.75
N GLY A 352 -3.01 -10.74 -12.09
CA GLY A 352 -2.39 -9.42 -12.05
C GLY A 352 -1.97 -9.04 -10.64
N ALA A 353 -1.18 -7.97 -10.54
CA ALA A 353 -0.84 -7.33 -9.29
C ALA A 353 -0.75 -5.82 -9.47
N ARG A 354 -0.59 -5.11 -8.36
CA ARG A 354 -0.59 -3.64 -8.30
C ARG A 354 0.32 -2.97 -9.34
N THR A 355 1.56 -3.44 -9.50
CA THR A 355 2.52 -2.89 -10.48
C THR A 355 2.57 -3.70 -11.78
N SER A 356 1.94 -4.88 -11.82
CA SER A 356 2.02 -5.80 -12.95
C SER A 356 0.64 -6.10 -13.51
N LYS A 357 0.35 -5.56 -14.71
CA LYS A 357 -0.91 -5.82 -15.40
C LYS A 357 -1.02 -7.30 -15.76
N ARG A 358 -2.25 -7.81 -15.74
CA ARG A 358 -2.59 -9.19 -16.12
C ARG A 358 -2.10 -9.54 -17.54
N ASP A 359 -1.30 -10.60 -17.65
CA ASP A 359 -0.77 -11.17 -18.89
C ASP A 359 -1.25 -12.64 -19.05
N LEU A 360 -2.37 -12.79 -19.75
CA LEU A 360 -3.01 -14.10 -19.98
C LEU A 360 -2.17 -15.02 -20.88
N PRO A 361 -1.58 -14.57 -22.00
CA PRO A 361 -0.67 -15.41 -22.79
C PRO A 361 0.51 -15.96 -21.98
N ALA A 362 1.17 -15.13 -21.18
CA ALA A 362 2.29 -15.57 -20.34
C ALA A 362 1.84 -16.54 -19.25
N ALA A 363 0.70 -16.26 -18.59
CA ALA A 363 0.11 -17.15 -17.60
C ALA A 363 -0.16 -18.54 -18.18
N LYS A 364 -0.82 -18.61 -19.35
CA LYS A 364 -1.09 -19.87 -20.05
C LYS A 364 0.19 -20.66 -20.32
N LYS A 365 1.22 -19.99 -20.84
CA LYS A 365 2.50 -20.63 -21.17
C LYS A 365 3.10 -21.29 -19.93
N ARG A 366 3.17 -20.56 -18.81
CA ARG A 366 3.74 -21.06 -17.54
C ARG A 366 2.89 -22.16 -16.92
N PHE A 367 1.56 -22.05 -16.92
CA PHE A 367 0.70 -23.14 -16.45
C PHE A 367 0.85 -24.41 -17.29
N LEU A 368 1.02 -24.28 -18.61
CA LEU A 368 1.30 -25.43 -19.48
C LEU A 368 2.67 -26.05 -19.21
N GLU A 369 3.69 -25.24 -18.95
CA GLU A 369 5.03 -25.72 -18.58
C GLU A 369 4.99 -26.49 -17.26
N LEU A 370 4.30 -25.96 -16.24
CA LEU A 370 4.09 -26.63 -14.97
C LEU A 370 3.29 -27.93 -15.11
N ALA A 371 2.19 -27.92 -15.86
CA ALA A 371 1.42 -29.13 -16.16
C ALA A 371 2.27 -30.18 -16.89
N ARG A 372 3.21 -29.76 -17.75
CA ARG A 372 4.14 -30.67 -18.46
C ARG A 372 5.21 -31.30 -17.57
N MET A 373 5.43 -30.76 -16.37
CA MET A 373 6.32 -31.41 -15.40
C MET A 373 5.73 -32.75 -14.93
N TYR A 374 4.39 -32.87 -14.92
CA TYR A 374 3.69 -34.09 -14.49
C TYR A 374 3.06 -34.89 -15.65
N TRP A 375 2.33 -34.24 -16.57
CA TRP A 375 1.73 -34.90 -17.74
C TRP A 375 2.57 -34.71 -19.01
N ASP A 376 2.83 -35.80 -19.73
CA ASP A 376 3.45 -35.74 -21.06
C ASP A 376 2.51 -35.15 -22.13
N LYS A 377 3.03 -34.83 -23.32
CA LYS A 377 2.25 -34.35 -24.48
C LYS A 377 1.09 -35.28 -24.84
N ASN A 378 1.26 -36.59 -24.61
CA ASN A 378 0.25 -37.61 -24.84
C ASN A 378 -0.75 -37.78 -23.69
N GLY A 379 -0.60 -37.01 -22.61
CA GLY A 379 -1.45 -37.07 -21.42
C GLY A 379 -1.11 -38.19 -20.43
N LYS A 380 0.00 -38.92 -20.64
CA LYS A 380 0.49 -39.93 -19.68
C LYS A 380 1.20 -39.25 -18.51
N THR A 381 1.03 -39.79 -17.31
CA THR A 381 1.72 -39.32 -16.10
C THR A 381 3.19 -39.74 -16.12
N LYS A 382 4.09 -38.84 -15.71
CA LYS A 382 5.52 -39.15 -15.53
C LYS A 382 5.72 -39.80 -14.16
N GLN A 383 6.48 -40.89 -14.12
CA GLN A 383 6.88 -41.54 -12.87
C GLN A 383 8.06 -40.77 -12.24
N ASN A 384 8.17 -40.77 -10.91
CA ASN A 384 9.20 -40.07 -10.11
C ASN A 384 9.10 -38.54 -10.07
N VAL A 385 7.90 -37.98 -9.90
CA VAL A 385 7.69 -36.54 -9.71
C VAL A 385 7.46 -36.25 -8.22
N SER A 386 7.97 -35.12 -7.72
CA SER A 386 7.73 -34.69 -6.33
C SER A 386 6.23 -34.53 -6.04
N PRO A 387 5.72 -34.96 -4.87
CA PRO A 387 4.32 -34.76 -4.46
C PRO A 387 3.87 -33.29 -4.51
N LEU A 388 4.79 -32.35 -4.23
CA LEU A 388 4.52 -30.91 -4.35
C LEU A 388 4.23 -30.52 -5.79
N THR A 389 5.05 -31.00 -6.72
CA THR A 389 4.89 -30.73 -8.16
C THR A 389 3.61 -31.36 -8.69
N GLU A 390 3.22 -32.54 -8.21
CA GLU A 390 1.94 -33.17 -8.54
C GLU A 390 0.76 -32.28 -8.10
N LYS A 391 0.73 -31.84 -6.85
CA LYS A 391 -0.31 -30.95 -6.32
C LYS A 391 -0.37 -29.62 -7.06
N LEU A 392 0.77 -29.01 -7.38
CA LEU A 392 0.84 -27.76 -8.13
C LEU A 392 0.45 -27.94 -9.60
N ALA A 393 0.79 -29.06 -10.22
CA ALA A 393 0.35 -29.40 -11.57
C ALA A 393 -1.17 -29.59 -11.62
N ALA A 394 -1.78 -30.21 -10.61
CA ALA A 394 -3.24 -30.30 -10.47
C ALA A 394 -3.91 -28.93 -10.37
N LYS A 395 -3.38 -28.03 -9.54
CA LYS A 395 -3.85 -26.63 -9.48
C LYS A 395 -3.69 -25.92 -10.82
N ALA A 396 -2.55 -26.08 -11.49
CA ALA A 396 -2.32 -25.52 -12.82
C ALA A 396 -3.30 -26.04 -13.86
N ALA A 397 -3.67 -27.34 -13.80
CA ALA A 397 -4.72 -27.92 -14.63
C ALA A 397 -6.08 -27.26 -14.37
N GLY A 398 -6.42 -26.95 -13.12
CA GLY A 398 -7.60 -26.17 -12.76
C GLY A 398 -7.63 -24.79 -13.40
N TYR A 399 -6.52 -24.03 -13.33
CA TYR A 399 -6.42 -22.73 -14.00
C TYR A 399 -6.47 -22.84 -15.52
N LEU A 400 -5.78 -23.80 -16.14
CA LEU A 400 -5.86 -24.04 -17.58
C LEU A 400 -7.29 -24.38 -18.01
N GLY A 401 -7.95 -25.29 -17.28
CA GLY A 401 -9.35 -25.63 -17.52
C GLY A 401 -10.25 -24.41 -17.43
N ARG A 402 -10.03 -23.54 -16.44
CA ARG A 402 -10.75 -22.28 -16.28
C ARG A 402 -10.51 -21.31 -17.44
N MET A 403 -9.26 -21.18 -17.91
CA MET A 403 -8.93 -20.36 -19.08
C MET A 403 -9.64 -20.86 -20.35
N PHE A 404 -9.66 -22.18 -20.59
CA PHE A 404 -10.39 -22.78 -21.71
C PHE A 404 -11.92 -22.66 -21.57
N LEU A 405 -12.45 -22.78 -20.34
CA LEU A 405 -13.87 -22.61 -20.05
C LEU A 405 -14.33 -21.17 -20.30
N ARG A 406 -13.50 -20.19 -19.99
CA ARG A 406 -13.83 -18.75 -20.07
C ARG A 406 -13.41 -18.10 -21.39
N GLY A 407 -12.51 -18.71 -22.15
CA GLY A 407 -11.91 -18.10 -23.35
C GLY A 407 -10.95 -16.95 -23.01
N GLU A 408 -10.28 -17.00 -21.86
CA GLU A 408 -9.40 -15.93 -21.40
C GLU A 408 -8.01 -16.07 -22.02
N GLY A 409 -7.64 -15.15 -22.93
CA GLY A 409 -6.36 -15.17 -23.64
C GLY A 409 -6.28 -16.25 -24.73
N MET A 410 -7.40 -16.91 -25.05
CA MET A 410 -7.47 -17.98 -26.04
C MET A 410 -8.92 -18.30 -26.48
N PRO A 411 -9.13 -19.00 -27.61
CA PRO A 411 -10.45 -19.47 -27.99
C PRO A 411 -11.06 -20.40 -26.93
N GLN A 412 -12.35 -20.21 -26.65
CA GLN A 412 -13.09 -21.03 -25.68
C GLN A 412 -13.24 -22.48 -26.18
N SER A 413 -13.02 -23.46 -25.30
CA SER A 413 -13.22 -24.88 -25.60
C SER A 413 -13.65 -25.66 -24.37
N PHE A 414 -14.89 -26.13 -24.37
CA PHE A 414 -15.45 -26.88 -23.23
C PHE A 414 -14.89 -28.30 -23.11
N ASP A 415 -14.56 -28.96 -24.22
CA ASP A 415 -14.01 -30.32 -24.18
C ASP A 415 -12.58 -30.36 -23.63
N ILE A 416 -11.75 -29.39 -24.02
CA ILE A 416 -10.40 -29.24 -23.48
C ILE A 416 -10.47 -28.84 -22.00
N ALA A 417 -11.36 -27.91 -21.64
CA ALA A 417 -11.59 -27.54 -20.25
C ALA A 417 -11.97 -28.76 -19.39
N ARG A 418 -12.92 -29.58 -19.84
CA ARG A 418 -13.34 -30.82 -19.16
C ARG A 418 -12.18 -31.80 -18.97
N THR A 419 -11.30 -31.91 -19.96
CA THR A 419 -10.13 -32.80 -19.89
C THR A 419 -9.15 -32.34 -18.82
N TRP A 420 -8.87 -31.04 -18.72
CA TRP A 420 -8.03 -30.48 -17.67
C TRP A 420 -8.68 -30.56 -16.29
N PHE A 421 -9.98 -30.30 -16.18
CA PHE A 421 -10.67 -30.44 -14.90
C PHE A 421 -10.69 -31.88 -14.40
N ARG A 422 -10.84 -32.88 -15.27
CA ARG A 422 -10.73 -34.29 -14.86
C ARG A 422 -9.37 -34.60 -14.24
N ARG A 423 -8.29 -34.12 -14.88
CA ARG A 423 -6.92 -34.24 -14.35
C ARG A 423 -6.75 -33.56 -13.00
N GLY A 424 -7.34 -32.37 -12.81
CA GLY A 424 -7.30 -31.70 -11.51
C GLY A 424 -8.10 -32.45 -10.44
N ILE A 425 -9.28 -32.95 -10.78
CA ILE A 425 -10.16 -33.70 -9.85
C ILE A 425 -9.52 -35.03 -9.41
N GLU A 426 -8.77 -35.71 -10.28
CA GLU A 426 -8.02 -36.94 -9.93
C GLU A 426 -7.06 -36.73 -8.75
N HIS A 427 -6.60 -35.50 -8.53
CA HIS A 427 -5.70 -35.12 -7.43
C HIS A 427 -6.37 -34.17 -6.41
N GLY A 428 -7.70 -34.08 -6.39
CA GLY A 428 -8.43 -33.27 -5.40
C GLY A 428 -8.28 -31.75 -5.57
N ASP A 429 -8.15 -31.23 -6.79
CA ASP A 429 -8.14 -29.76 -6.99
C ASP A 429 -9.55 -29.15 -6.86
N ALA A 430 -9.76 -28.38 -5.80
CA ALA A 430 -11.03 -27.69 -5.50
C ALA A 430 -11.52 -26.78 -6.65
N LEU A 431 -10.62 -26.07 -7.33
CA LEU A 431 -10.98 -25.18 -8.44
C LEU A 431 -11.55 -25.98 -9.63
N SER A 432 -10.96 -27.14 -9.91
CA SER A 432 -11.41 -28.06 -10.96
C SER A 432 -12.76 -28.68 -10.62
N GLN A 433 -12.96 -29.13 -9.38
CA GLN A 433 -14.24 -29.64 -8.89
C GLN A 433 -15.34 -28.58 -9.03
N TYR A 434 -15.11 -27.38 -8.52
CA TYR A 434 -16.04 -26.25 -8.63
C TYR A 434 -16.35 -25.89 -10.08
N SER A 435 -15.33 -25.77 -10.93
CA SER A 435 -15.52 -25.39 -12.33
C SER A 435 -16.27 -26.46 -13.13
N MET A 436 -16.01 -27.74 -12.85
CA MET A 436 -16.78 -28.85 -13.40
C MET A 436 -18.23 -28.83 -12.90
N GLY A 437 -18.45 -28.46 -11.63
CA GLY A 437 -19.79 -28.22 -11.07
C GLY A 437 -20.55 -27.14 -11.85
N ILE A 438 -19.91 -26.02 -12.19
CA ILE A 438 -20.50 -24.99 -13.06
C ILE A 438 -20.86 -25.56 -14.43
N MET A 439 -19.99 -26.40 -15.02
CA MET A 439 -20.27 -27.01 -16.33
C MET A 439 -21.53 -27.87 -16.27
N TYR A 440 -21.71 -28.71 -15.25
CA TYR A 440 -22.92 -29.51 -15.08
C TYR A 440 -24.16 -28.66 -14.71
N LEU A 441 -24.00 -27.60 -13.92
CA LEU A 441 -25.11 -26.72 -13.55
C LEU A 441 -25.67 -25.95 -14.75
N LYS A 442 -24.78 -25.43 -15.60
CA LYS A 442 -25.13 -24.60 -16.77
C LYS A 442 -25.27 -25.41 -18.07
N GLY A 443 -24.86 -26.67 -18.10
CA GLY A 443 -24.87 -27.51 -19.31
C GLY A 443 -23.78 -27.15 -20.32
N LEU A 444 -22.60 -26.70 -19.87
CA LEU A 444 -21.51 -26.24 -20.74
C LEU A 444 -20.65 -27.43 -21.20
N GLY A 445 -20.83 -27.90 -22.43
CA GLY A 445 -20.10 -29.05 -22.98
C GLY A 445 -20.41 -30.40 -22.29
N VAL A 446 -21.38 -30.41 -21.38
CA VAL A 446 -21.92 -31.60 -20.70
C VAL A 446 -23.44 -31.42 -20.53
N PRO A 447 -24.22 -32.51 -20.48
CA PRO A 447 -25.65 -32.40 -20.20
C PRO A 447 -25.88 -31.83 -18.79
N LYS A 448 -26.91 -31.00 -18.65
CA LYS A 448 -27.25 -30.34 -17.39
C LYS A 448 -27.59 -31.39 -16.32
N ASN A 449 -26.86 -31.37 -15.20
CA ASN A 449 -27.10 -32.24 -14.06
C ASN A 449 -26.86 -31.48 -12.75
N PRO A 450 -27.90 -30.94 -12.10
CA PRO A 450 -27.75 -30.14 -10.89
C PRO A 450 -27.31 -30.96 -9.66
N VAL A 451 -27.67 -32.26 -9.60
CA VAL A 451 -27.29 -33.15 -8.48
C VAL A 451 -25.78 -33.36 -8.47
N LYS A 452 -25.22 -33.72 -9.63
CA LYS A 452 -23.78 -33.88 -9.78
C LYS A 452 -23.02 -32.56 -9.58
N ALA A 453 -23.64 -31.43 -9.92
CA ALA A 453 -23.06 -30.13 -9.63
C ALA A 453 -22.98 -29.87 -8.12
N ALA A 454 -24.03 -30.19 -7.36
CA ALA A 454 -24.06 -30.04 -5.91
C ALA A 454 -23.02 -30.94 -5.22
N GLU A 455 -22.84 -32.19 -5.66
CA GLU A 455 -21.79 -33.09 -5.16
C GLU A 455 -20.39 -32.50 -5.36
N LEU A 456 -20.13 -31.97 -6.56
CA LEU A 456 -18.85 -31.33 -6.88
C LEU A 456 -18.62 -30.01 -6.12
N PHE A 457 -19.68 -29.25 -5.84
CA PHE A 457 -19.59 -28.08 -4.98
C PHE A 457 -19.33 -28.47 -3.51
N GLY A 458 -19.93 -29.57 -3.05
CA GLY A 458 -19.64 -30.21 -1.75
C GLY A 458 -18.15 -30.44 -1.56
N ALA A 459 -17.57 -31.27 -2.43
CA ALA A 459 -16.15 -31.59 -2.39
C ALA A 459 -15.25 -30.34 -2.44
N ALA A 460 -15.60 -29.36 -3.29
CA ALA A 460 -14.80 -28.14 -3.41
C ALA A 460 -14.90 -27.22 -2.17
N ALA A 461 -16.05 -27.25 -1.48
CA ALA A 461 -16.25 -26.47 -0.26
C ALA A 461 -15.55 -27.09 0.95
N ASP A 462 -15.44 -28.42 0.98
CA ASP A 462 -14.67 -29.16 1.99
C ASP A 462 -13.16 -28.85 1.88
N ASP A 463 -12.68 -28.51 0.67
CA ASP A 463 -11.33 -27.98 0.41
C ASP A 463 -11.21 -26.44 0.61
N ASP A 464 -12.12 -25.83 1.37
CA ASP A 464 -12.13 -24.40 1.72
C ASP A 464 -12.21 -23.43 0.52
N LEU A 465 -12.75 -23.86 -0.63
CA LEU A 465 -12.97 -22.93 -1.74
C LEU A 465 -14.17 -22.03 -1.45
N ALA A 466 -13.90 -20.77 -1.11
CA ALA A 466 -14.92 -19.76 -0.76
C ALA A 466 -16.06 -19.62 -1.79
N VAL A 467 -15.75 -19.72 -3.08
CA VAL A 467 -16.76 -19.62 -4.15
C VAL A 467 -17.71 -20.83 -4.15
N ALA A 468 -17.21 -22.02 -3.81
CA ALA A 468 -18.02 -23.23 -3.68
C ALA A 468 -18.87 -23.18 -2.41
N GLN A 469 -18.30 -22.73 -1.28
CA GLN A 469 -19.02 -22.51 -0.02
C GLN A 469 -20.22 -21.58 -0.22
N VAL A 470 -20.08 -20.48 -0.96
CA VAL A 470 -21.21 -19.59 -1.30
C VAL A 470 -22.30 -20.32 -2.11
N ARG A 471 -21.91 -21.16 -3.08
CA ARG A 471 -22.91 -21.90 -3.89
C ARG A 471 -23.67 -22.93 -3.06
N LEU A 472 -23.00 -23.63 -2.14
CA LEU A 472 -23.66 -24.51 -1.20
C LEU A 472 -24.54 -23.75 -0.22
N GLY A 473 -24.04 -22.63 0.34
CA GLY A 473 -24.83 -21.78 1.22
C GLY A 473 -26.11 -21.28 0.54
N ALA A 474 -26.03 -20.88 -0.73
CA ALA A 474 -27.21 -20.50 -1.51
C ALA A 474 -28.17 -21.69 -1.72
N LEU A 475 -27.66 -22.90 -1.97
CA LEU A 475 -28.47 -24.10 -2.12
C LEU A 475 -29.22 -24.46 -0.82
N PHE A 476 -28.55 -24.39 0.33
CA PHE A 476 -29.18 -24.62 1.64
C PHE A 476 -30.19 -23.53 1.98
N LEU A 477 -29.91 -22.28 1.62
CA LEU A 477 -30.84 -21.17 1.79
C LEU A 477 -32.12 -21.38 0.96
N ASP A 478 -31.99 -21.82 -0.30
CA ASP A 478 -33.13 -22.15 -1.17
C ASP A 478 -33.97 -23.32 -0.62
N GLN A 479 -33.34 -24.25 0.12
CA GLN A 479 -34.03 -25.35 0.81
C GLN A 479 -34.68 -24.92 2.14
N GLY A 480 -34.40 -23.71 2.63
CA GLY A 480 -34.88 -23.20 3.91
C GLY A 480 -33.99 -23.52 5.12
N ASP A 481 -32.84 -24.15 4.94
CA ASP A 481 -31.85 -24.37 6.01
C ASP A 481 -30.94 -23.15 6.17
N VAL A 482 -31.50 -22.14 6.84
CA VAL A 482 -30.81 -20.86 7.11
C VAL A 482 -29.56 -21.02 7.99
N PRO A 483 -29.58 -21.78 9.11
CA PRO A 483 -28.40 -21.93 9.97
C PRO A 483 -27.19 -22.52 9.24
N THR A 484 -27.40 -23.57 8.44
CA THR A 484 -26.32 -24.18 7.64
C THR A 484 -25.83 -23.22 6.56
N ALA A 485 -26.74 -22.53 5.87
CA ALA A 485 -26.39 -21.52 4.87
C ALA A 485 -25.50 -20.41 5.47
N MET A 486 -25.88 -19.89 6.64
CA MET A 486 -25.11 -18.87 7.35
C MET A 486 -23.69 -19.34 7.71
N LYS A 487 -23.53 -20.59 8.15
CA LYS A 487 -22.20 -21.16 8.43
C LYS A 487 -21.31 -21.14 7.19
N TYR A 488 -21.84 -21.56 6.03
CA TYR A 488 -21.08 -21.51 4.77
C TYR A 488 -20.77 -20.09 4.30
N PHE A 489 -21.71 -19.14 4.47
CA PHE A 489 -21.45 -17.75 4.15
C PHE A 489 -20.42 -17.12 5.09
N ASP A 490 -20.45 -17.41 6.38
CA ASP A 490 -19.45 -16.94 7.34
C ASP A 490 -18.05 -17.48 7.00
N LEU A 491 -17.93 -18.77 6.63
CA LEU A 491 -16.67 -19.35 6.14
C LEU A 491 -16.17 -18.63 4.88
N ALA A 492 -17.04 -18.45 3.88
CA ALA A 492 -16.67 -17.76 2.64
C ALA A 492 -16.33 -16.27 2.86
N ALA A 493 -16.96 -15.62 3.84
CA ALA A 493 -16.69 -14.24 4.22
C ALA A 493 -15.30 -14.09 4.87
N ARG A 494 -14.84 -15.08 5.65
CA ARG A 494 -13.45 -15.11 6.19
C ARG A 494 -12.41 -15.13 5.08
N HIS A 495 -12.69 -15.82 3.98
CA HIS A 495 -11.87 -15.78 2.76
C HIS A 495 -12.10 -14.55 1.87
N GLY A 496 -12.92 -13.60 2.31
CA GLY A 496 -13.13 -12.34 1.61
C GLY A 496 -14.02 -12.43 0.38
N HIS A 497 -14.82 -13.48 0.19
CA HIS A 497 -15.65 -13.60 -1.02
C HIS A 497 -16.81 -12.61 -1.05
N LEU A 498 -16.97 -11.89 -2.17
CA LEU A 498 -17.95 -10.79 -2.32
C LEU A 498 -19.41 -11.23 -2.08
N GLU A 499 -19.87 -12.29 -2.77
CA GLU A 499 -21.27 -12.74 -2.65
C GLU A 499 -21.61 -13.23 -1.24
N ALA A 500 -20.63 -13.69 -0.46
CA ALA A 500 -20.88 -14.16 0.90
C ALA A 500 -21.36 -13.00 1.78
N TYR A 501 -20.66 -11.86 1.72
CA TYR A 501 -21.07 -10.63 2.40
C TYR A 501 -22.44 -10.15 1.94
N TYR A 502 -22.76 -10.27 0.65
CA TYR A 502 -24.07 -9.90 0.13
C TYR A 502 -25.21 -10.75 0.72
N TYR A 503 -25.05 -12.08 0.77
CA TYR A 503 -26.06 -12.94 1.36
C TYR A 503 -26.20 -12.70 2.87
N LEU A 504 -25.09 -12.54 3.60
CA LEU A 504 -25.13 -12.19 5.02
C LEU A 504 -25.83 -10.85 5.26
N ALA A 505 -25.63 -9.87 4.37
CA ALA A 505 -26.31 -8.58 4.42
C ALA A 505 -27.82 -8.71 4.20
N GLU A 506 -28.26 -9.46 3.19
CA GLU A 506 -29.69 -9.69 2.92
C GLU A 506 -30.37 -10.43 4.09
N LEU A 507 -29.72 -11.46 4.65
CA LEU A 507 -30.21 -12.17 5.84
C LEU A 507 -30.36 -11.24 7.04
N ALA A 508 -29.36 -10.41 7.32
CA ALA A 508 -29.39 -9.45 8.42
C ALA A 508 -30.41 -8.31 8.21
N HIS A 509 -30.61 -7.87 6.97
CA HIS A 509 -31.58 -6.82 6.62
C HIS A 509 -33.03 -7.31 6.75
N HIS A 510 -33.29 -8.55 6.35
CA HIS A 510 -34.62 -9.16 6.44
C HIS A 510 -34.92 -9.81 7.81
N GLY A 511 -33.90 -10.01 8.65
CA GLY A 511 -34.05 -10.67 9.94
C GLY A 511 -34.28 -12.19 9.81
N VAL A 512 -33.64 -12.82 8.82
CA VAL A 512 -33.75 -14.25 8.54
C VAL A 512 -32.60 -14.98 9.25
N GLY A 513 -32.92 -15.80 10.25
CA GLY A 513 -31.95 -16.56 11.05
C GLY A 513 -31.34 -15.80 12.23
N ARG A 514 -31.34 -14.47 12.20
CA ARG A 514 -30.95 -13.57 13.31
C ARG A 514 -31.93 -12.38 13.36
N ASP A 515 -31.92 -11.64 14.47
CA ASP A 515 -32.69 -10.40 14.56
C ASP A 515 -32.27 -9.39 13.49
N LYS A 516 -33.27 -8.66 12.97
CA LYS A 516 -33.04 -7.60 11.98
C LYS A 516 -32.09 -6.55 12.56
N SER A 517 -30.98 -6.30 11.88
CA SER A 517 -29.99 -5.30 12.29
C SER A 517 -29.53 -4.45 11.11
N CYS A 518 -29.95 -3.18 11.09
CA CYS A 518 -29.55 -2.23 10.05
C CYS A 518 -28.03 -1.96 10.07
N HIS A 519 -27.40 -1.94 11.25
CA HIS A 519 -25.97 -1.67 11.38
C HIS A 519 -25.12 -2.78 10.78
N VAL A 520 -25.47 -4.04 11.07
CA VAL A 520 -24.76 -5.21 10.51
C VAL A 520 -24.97 -5.29 9.00
N ALA A 521 -26.21 -5.10 8.54
CA ALA A 521 -26.53 -5.07 7.12
C ALA A 521 -25.77 -3.96 6.38
N SER A 522 -25.75 -2.73 6.92
CA SER A 522 -25.03 -1.60 6.35
C SER A 522 -23.54 -1.87 6.23
N ALA A 523 -22.93 -2.49 7.25
CA ALA A 523 -21.50 -2.82 7.23
C ALA A 523 -21.19 -3.85 6.13
N TYR A 524 -21.98 -4.91 6.01
CA TYR A 524 -21.78 -5.92 4.98
C TYR A 524 -22.04 -5.39 3.56
N TYR A 525 -23.12 -4.63 3.35
CA TYR A 525 -23.35 -4.00 2.04
C TYR A 525 -22.25 -3.01 1.67
N LYS A 526 -21.75 -2.22 2.64
CA LYS A 526 -20.60 -1.34 2.44
C LYS A 526 -19.38 -2.13 1.95
N ILE A 527 -19.03 -3.26 2.58
CA ILE A 527 -17.92 -4.12 2.13
C ILE A 527 -18.11 -4.59 0.69
N VAL A 528 -19.34 -4.99 0.31
CA VAL A 528 -19.64 -5.44 -1.07
C VAL A 528 -19.47 -4.28 -2.06
N ALA A 529 -20.01 -3.11 -1.71
CA ALA A 529 -19.97 -1.95 -2.57
C ALA A 529 -18.54 -1.40 -2.75
N GLU A 530 -17.73 -1.41 -1.69
CA GLU A 530 -16.32 -1.00 -1.73
C GLU A 530 -15.45 -1.97 -2.51
N LYS A 531 -15.67 -3.29 -2.40
CA LYS A 531 -14.94 -4.28 -3.21
C LYS A 531 -15.21 -4.19 -4.70
N ALA A 532 -16.32 -3.58 -5.11
CA ALA A 532 -16.70 -3.42 -6.50
C ALA A 532 -16.13 -2.12 -7.11
N GLU A 533 -14.85 -1.86 -6.86
CA GLU A 533 -14.17 -0.59 -7.19
C GLU A 533 -14.33 -0.18 -8.65
N LEU A 534 -14.31 -1.15 -9.58
CA LEU A 534 -14.42 -0.92 -11.01
C LEU A 534 -15.75 -0.29 -11.45
N ILE A 535 -16.83 -0.50 -10.68
CA ILE A 535 -18.14 0.09 -10.99
C ILE A 535 -18.43 1.35 -10.17
N SER A 536 -17.85 1.46 -8.98
CA SER A 536 -18.13 2.55 -8.05
C SER A 536 -17.17 3.73 -8.21
N THR A 537 -15.89 3.48 -8.51
CA THR A 537 -14.81 4.46 -8.37
C THR A 537 -13.90 4.55 -9.59
N SER A 538 -13.03 5.56 -9.57
CA SER A 538 -11.98 5.77 -10.56
C SER A 538 -10.57 5.70 -9.95
N PHE A 539 -10.31 4.72 -9.07
CA PHE A 539 -8.97 4.46 -8.55
C PHE A 539 -7.94 4.15 -9.65
N PRO A 540 -8.23 3.34 -10.69
CA PRO A 540 -7.27 3.07 -11.75
C PRO A 540 -6.77 4.35 -12.43
N GLU A 541 -7.68 5.25 -12.76
CA GLU A 541 -7.36 6.53 -13.40
C GLU A 541 -6.61 7.47 -12.43
N ALA A 542 -6.93 7.43 -11.14
CA ALA A 542 -6.22 8.22 -10.12
C ALA A 542 -4.77 7.75 -9.95
N ASN A 543 -4.57 6.44 -9.86
CA ASN A 543 -3.27 5.80 -9.70
C ASN A 543 -2.39 6.03 -10.94
N GLU A 544 -2.97 5.91 -12.15
CA GLU A 544 -2.27 6.19 -13.40
C GLU A 544 -1.87 7.68 -13.50
N ALA A 545 -2.77 8.60 -13.13
CA ALA A 545 -2.45 10.03 -13.09
C ALA A 545 -1.33 10.34 -12.10
N TYR A 546 -1.36 9.72 -10.92
CA TYR A 546 -0.33 9.86 -9.91
C TYR A 546 1.03 9.33 -10.40
N GLY A 547 1.06 8.11 -10.96
CA GLY A 547 2.28 7.54 -11.55
C GLY A 547 2.84 8.35 -12.72
N ASN A 548 1.97 9.05 -13.46
CA ASN A 548 2.38 9.97 -14.52
C ASN A 548 2.91 11.32 -14.00
N GLY A 549 2.74 11.62 -12.71
CA GLY A 549 3.09 12.90 -12.09
C GLY A 549 2.03 14.00 -12.25
N ASP A 550 0.83 13.68 -12.77
CA ASP A 550 -0.31 14.62 -12.83
C ASP A 550 -1.06 14.59 -11.50
N LEU A 551 -0.48 15.27 -10.51
CA LEU A 551 -1.02 15.35 -9.15
C LEU A 551 -2.40 16.00 -9.11
N GLU A 552 -2.70 16.93 -10.04
CA GLU A 552 -3.99 17.60 -10.07
C GLU A 552 -5.11 16.65 -10.50
N THR A 553 -4.93 15.89 -11.60
CA THR A 553 -5.93 14.86 -11.99
C THR A 553 -6.06 13.82 -10.90
N ALA A 554 -4.93 13.36 -10.34
CA ALA A 554 -4.93 12.35 -9.28
C ALA A 554 -5.72 12.84 -8.07
N LEU A 555 -5.48 14.09 -7.62
CA LEU A 555 -6.18 14.71 -6.50
C LEU A 555 -7.69 14.76 -6.73
N VAL A 556 -8.15 15.24 -7.89
CA VAL A 556 -9.59 15.30 -8.20
C VAL A 556 -10.23 13.91 -8.17
N ARG A 557 -9.57 12.91 -8.76
CA ARG A 557 -10.07 11.54 -8.80
C ARG A 557 -10.11 10.90 -7.41
N TYR A 558 -9.10 11.13 -6.58
CA TYR A 558 -9.11 10.69 -5.19
C TYR A 558 -10.18 11.42 -4.37
N MET A 559 -10.42 12.72 -4.60
CA MET A 559 -11.51 13.47 -3.95
C MET A 559 -12.88 12.88 -4.27
N MET A 560 -13.11 12.46 -5.52
CA MET A 560 -14.36 11.78 -5.87
C MET A 560 -14.53 10.47 -5.11
N ALA A 561 -13.48 9.66 -5.00
CA ALA A 561 -13.52 8.42 -4.20
C ALA A 561 -13.70 8.72 -2.69
N ALA A 562 -13.09 9.81 -2.21
CA ALA A 562 -13.17 10.22 -0.82
C ALA A 562 -14.59 10.67 -0.42
N GLU A 563 -15.30 11.38 -1.31
CA GLU A 563 -16.72 11.76 -1.11
C GLU A 563 -17.66 10.55 -1.15
N GLN A 564 -17.32 9.51 -1.92
CA GLN A 564 -18.05 8.23 -1.92
C GLN A 564 -17.87 7.42 -0.63
N GLY A 565 -16.95 7.82 0.25
CA GLY A 565 -16.71 7.18 1.54
C GLY A 565 -15.52 6.21 1.59
N PHE A 566 -14.73 6.10 0.52
CA PHE A 566 -13.55 5.25 0.53
C PHE A 566 -12.46 5.84 1.43
N GLU A 567 -12.13 5.13 2.51
CA GLU A 567 -11.07 5.50 3.46
C GLU A 567 -9.73 5.77 2.76
N VAL A 568 -9.35 4.90 1.82
CA VAL A 568 -8.11 5.02 1.03
C VAL A 568 -8.08 6.33 0.23
N GLY A 569 -9.21 6.69 -0.39
CA GLY A 569 -9.34 7.95 -1.12
C GLY A 569 -9.19 9.15 -0.19
N GLN A 570 -9.81 9.10 1.00
CA GLN A 570 -9.71 10.16 2.01
C GLN A 570 -8.26 10.34 2.49
N ALA A 571 -7.56 9.25 2.80
CA ALA A 571 -6.16 9.29 3.19
C ALA A 571 -5.26 9.83 2.07
N ASN A 572 -5.49 9.44 0.81
CA ASN A 572 -4.70 9.90 -0.33
C ASN A 572 -4.89 11.41 -0.59
N VAL A 573 -6.12 11.91 -0.53
CA VAL A 573 -6.39 13.35 -0.66
C VAL A 573 -5.72 14.12 0.47
N ALA A 574 -5.88 13.64 1.71
CA ALA A 574 -5.29 14.30 2.87
C ALA A 574 -3.76 14.32 2.77
N TYR A 575 -3.14 13.24 2.30
CA TYR A 575 -1.69 13.16 2.06
C TYR A 575 -1.21 14.13 0.99
N LEU A 576 -1.90 14.21 -0.16
CA LEU A 576 -1.53 15.12 -1.25
C LEU A 576 -1.67 16.60 -0.86
N LEU A 577 -2.65 16.91 -0.01
CA LEU A 577 -2.87 18.27 0.51
C LEU A 577 -2.00 18.59 1.74
N ASP A 578 -1.39 17.59 2.37
CA ASP A 578 -0.64 17.78 3.62
C ASP A 578 0.59 18.67 3.39
N GLN A 579 0.58 19.84 4.04
CA GLN A 579 1.68 20.80 3.97
C GLN A 579 2.84 20.44 4.92
N VAL A 580 2.62 19.47 5.83
CA VAL A 580 3.59 19.05 6.83
C VAL A 580 4.59 18.06 6.24
N LYS A 581 5.46 18.55 5.35
CA LYS A 581 6.66 17.82 4.93
C LYS A 581 7.73 17.91 6.03
N PRO A 582 8.64 16.92 6.15
CA PRO A 582 9.61 16.88 7.24
C PRO A 582 10.41 18.18 7.34
N LYS A 583 10.65 18.64 8.57
CA LYS A 583 11.33 19.91 8.90
C LYS A 583 12.72 20.05 8.25
N PHE A 584 13.32 18.93 7.84
CA PHE A 584 14.59 18.86 7.16
C PHE A 584 14.45 18.07 5.85
N THR A 585 13.95 18.70 4.80
CA THR A 585 14.16 18.25 3.42
C THR A 585 15.43 18.88 2.87
N LEU A 586 16.19 18.17 2.02
CA LEU A 586 17.39 18.72 1.35
C LEU A 586 17.10 20.03 0.57
N SER A 587 15.84 20.23 0.14
CA SER A 587 15.35 21.47 -0.48
C SER A 587 15.18 22.63 0.52
N SER A 588 15.00 22.38 1.81
CA SER A 588 14.95 23.41 2.86
C SER A 588 16.32 24.01 3.21
N LEU A 589 17.41 23.29 2.89
CA LEU A 589 18.80 23.74 3.01
C LEU A 589 19.20 24.76 1.93
N ILE A 590 18.37 24.92 0.90
CA ILE A 590 18.60 25.82 -0.23
C ILE A 590 17.57 26.96 -0.17
N PRO A 591 17.95 28.18 0.30
CA PRO A 591 17.01 29.26 0.61
C PRO A 591 16.15 29.73 -0.58
N PHE A 592 16.59 29.52 -1.82
CA PHE A 592 15.91 29.97 -3.03
C PHE A 592 14.88 28.97 -3.59
N VAL A 593 14.78 27.76 -3.02
CA VAL A 593 13.81 26.72 -3.42
C VAL A 593 12.66 26.61 -2.41
N GLN A 594 12.53 27.57 -1.49
CA GLN A 594 11.37 27.65 -0.60
C GLN A 594 10.10 27.94 -1.42
N LYS A 595 9.40 26.87 -1.81
CA LYS A 595 8.01 26.97 -2.27
C LYS A 595 7.19 27.46 -1.08
N LYS A 596 6.67 28.68 -1.16
CA LYS A 596 5.62 29.14 -0.25
C LYS A 596 4.38 28.31 -0.55
N ALA A 597 4.05 27.37 0.32
CA ALA A 597 2.81 26.61 0.21
C ALA A 597 1.62 27.57 0.30
N SER A 598 0.74 27.45 -0.69
CA SER A 598 -0.45 28.26 -0.92
C SER A 598 -1.61 27.88 0.00
N LEU A 599 -2.48 28.87 0.20
CA LEU A 599 -3.87 28.82 0.66
C LEU A 599 -4.20 28.05 1.96
N ALA A 600 -4.68 28.80 2.96
CA ALA A 600 -5.26 28.27 4.20
C ALA A 600 -6.43 27.28 3.96
N SER A 601 -7.08 27.31 2.79
CA SER A 601 -8.12 26.34 2.40
C SER A 601 -7.62 24.91 2.31
N ASP A 602 -6.36 24.72 1.91
CA ASP A 602 -5.82 23.37 1.62
C ASP A 602 -5.58 22.62 2.94
N ALA A 603 -5.14 23.32 3.98
CA ALA A 603 -4.98 22.77 5.33
C ALA A 603 -6.32 22.44 6.00
N VAL A 604 -7.36 23.27 5.83
CA VAL A 604 -8.72 22.98 6.33
C VAL A 604 -9.27 21.72 5.65
N LEU A 605 -9.11 21.63 4.32
CA LEU A 605 -9.58 20.49 3.55
C LEU A 605 -8.81 19.20 3.91
N ALA A 606 -7.49 19.28 4.07
CA ALA A 606 -6.67 18.17 4.55
C ALA A 606 -7.14 17.69 5.93
N LEU A 607 -7.42 18.59 6.87
CA LEU A 607 -7.95 18.25 8.20
C LEU A 607 -9.29 17.51 8.12
N ILE A 608 -10.20 17.95 7.25
CA ILE A 608 -11.50 17.28 7.03
C ILE A 608 -11.27 15.85 6.57
N TYR A 609 -10.40 15.62 5.60
CA TYR A 609 -10.15 14.27 5.08
C TYR A 609 -9.37 13.39 6.05
N TRP A 610 -8.40 13.93 6.79
CA TRP A 610 -7.75 13.20 7.90
C TRP A 610 -8.77 12.77 8.94
N THR A 611 -9.70 13.65 9.31
CA THR A 611 -10.77 13.35 10.27
C THR A 611 -11.66 12.22 9.77
N ARG A 612 -12.11 12.29 8.51
CA ARG A 612 -12.96 11.24 7.90
C ARG A 612 -12.25 9.88 7.82
N SER A 613 -10.98 9.86 7.44
CA SER A 613 -10.19 8.62 7.41
C SER A 613 -9.93 8.08 8.83
N ALA A 614 -9.68 8.95 9.81
CA ALA A 614 -9.52 8.58 11.21
C ALA A 614 -10.80 7.96 11.81
N GLU A 615 -11.99 8.50 11.48
CA GLU A 615 -13.28 7.91 11.87
C GLU A 615 -13.47 6.49 11.30
N GLN A 616 -12.85 6.20 10.15
CA GLN A 616 -12.80 4.86 9.55
C GLN A 616 -11.65 3.99 10.10
N LYS A 617 -11.08 4.36 11.25
CA LYS A 617 -10.04 3.65 11.99
C LYS A 617 -8.68 3.58 11.30
N ASN A 618 -8.36 4.53 10.43
CA ASN A 618 -6.98 4.69 9.96
C ASN A 618 -6.11 5.29 11.08
N VAL A 619 -5.11 4.52 11.52
CA VAL A 619 -4.21 4.86 12.62
C VAL A 619 -3.39 6.11 12.34
N ASP A 620 -2.71 6.17 11.19
CA ASP A 620 -1.83 7.28 10.84
C ASP A 620 -2.63 8.57 10.64
N SER A 621 -3.85 8.45 10.10
CA SER A 621 -4.78 9.58 9.95
C SER A 621 -5.20 10.15 11.30
N MET A 622 -5.41 9.29 12.31
CA MET A 622 -5.77 9.72 13.67
C MET A 622 -4.61 10.46 14.36
N VAL A 623 -3.38 9.98 14.19
CA VAL A 623 -2.19 10.68 14.71
C VAL A 623 -2.00 12.02 13.99
N LYS A 624 -2.17 12.08 12.67
CA LYS A 624 -2.08 13.33 11.89
C LYS A 624 -3.15 14.33 12.27
N MET A 625 -4.38 13.89 12.52
CA MET A 625 -5.44 14.74 13.04
C MET A 625 -5.01 15.38 14.38
N GLY A 626 -4.36 14.63 15.27
CA GLY A 626 -3.74 15.15 16.49
C GLY A 626 -2.68 16.21 16.22
N ASP A 627 -1.77 15.98 15.27
CA ASP A 627 -0.74 16.94 14.88
C ASP A 627 -1.32 18.25 14.34
N TYR A 628 -2.41 18.18 13.58
CA TYR A 628 -3.11 19.35 13.04
C TYR A 628 -3.75 20.17 14.17
N TYR A 629 -4.41 19.53 15.13
CA TYR A 629 -4.94 20.23 16.30
C TYR A 629 -3.84 20.83 17.17
N LEU A 630 -2.72 20.13 17.34
CA LEU A 630 -1.57 20.60 18.12
C LEU A 630 -0.94 21.86 17.49
N GLN A 631 -0.78 21.87 16.18
CA GLN A 631 -0.15 22.98 15.44
C GLN A 631 -1.13 24.10 15.06
N GLY A 632 -2.43 23.82 15.05
CA GLY A 632 -3.45 24.76 14.58
C GLY A 632 -3.49 24.89 13.06
N PHE A 633 -3.31 23.78 12.33
CA PHE A 633 -3.48 23.78 10.87
C PHE A 633 -4.95 23.64 10.50
N GLY A 634 -5.46 24.56 9.69
CA GLY A 634 -6.88 24.58 9.30
C GLY A 634 -7.87 24.84 10.43
N THR A 635 -7.41 25.06 11.66
CA THR A 635 -8.23 25.34 12.85
C THR A 635 -7.40 26.09 13.89
N SER A 636 -8.05 26.64 14.92
CA SER A 636 -7.30 27.18 16.07
C SER A 636 -6.58 26.07 16.83
N PRO A 637 -5.35 26.29 17.31
CA PRO A 637 -4.59 25.28 18.03
C PRO A 637 -5.34 24.83 19.29
N ASP A 638 -5.58 23.53 19.42
CA ASP A 638 -6.35 22.90 20.48
C ASP A 638 -5.57 21.69 21.02
N ARG A 639 -4.88 21.90 22.13
CA ARG A 639 -3.96 20.91 22.72
C ARG A 639 -4.70 19.76 23.41
N GLU A 640 -5.89 20.02 23.93
CA GLU A 640 -6.71 19.01 24.61
C GLU A 640 -7.28 18.03 23.59
N LYS A 641 -7.79 18.53 22.47
CA LYS A 641 -8.21 17.65 21.35
C LYS A 641 -7.05 16.85 20.78
N ALA A 642 -5.87 17.45 20.65
CA ALA A 642 -4.68 16.73 20.20
C ALA A 642 -4.34 15.57 21.15
N ALA A 643 -4.37 15.80 22.47
CA ALA A 643 -4.15 14.75 23.47
C ALA A 643 -5.18 13.62 23.35
N ALA A 644 -6.47 13.97 23.18
CA ALA A 644 -7.53 12.99 22.99
C ALA A 644 -7.35 12.14 21.72
N CYS A 645 -6.90 12.75 20.61
CA CYS A 645 -6.60 12.03 19.37
C CYS A 645 -5.46 11.03 19.57
N TYR A 646 -4.37 11.46 20.21
CA TYR A 646 -3.25 10.55 20.46
C TYR A 646 -3.61 9.45 21.47
N GLN A 647 -4.40 9.76 22.49
CA GLN A 647 -4.89 8.77 23.46
C GLN A 647 -5.73 7.71 22.75
N ALA A 648 -6.68 8.12 21.90
CA ALA A 648 -7.46 7.20 21.10
C ALA A 648 -6.58 6.30 20.21
N ALA A 649 -5.58 6.87 19.52
CA ALA A 649 -4.67 6.10 18.68
C ALA A 649 -3.71 5.19 19.46
N ALA A 650 -3.31 5.56 20.68
CA ALA A 650 -2.48 4.74 21.54
C ALA A 650 -3.25 3.55 22.12
N GLU A 651 -4.47 3.79 22.63
CA GLU A 651 -5.28 2.77 23.30
C GLU A 651 -5.98 1.82 22.33
N THR A 652 -6.62 2.36 21.28
CA THR A 652 -7.48 1.55 20.39
C THR A 652 -6.74 0.96 19.19
N LEU A 653 -5.67 1.62 18.74
CA LEU A 653 -4.97 1.29 17.49
C LEU A 653 -3.49 0.89 17.67
N ARG A 654 -2.96 0.95 18.91
CA ARG A 654 -1.58 0.60 19.27
C ARG A 654 -0.51 1.28 18.40
N SER A 655 -0.59 2.60 18.26
CA SER A 655 0.42 3.38 17.54
C SER A 655 1.61 3.78 18.43
N ALA A 656 2.81 3.32 18.09
CA ALA A 656 4.04 3.71 18.78
C ALA A 656 4.33 5.22 18.70
N GLN A 657 4.10 5.84 17.53
CA GLN A 657 4.25 7.28 17.35
C GLN A 657 3.30 8.08 18.27
N SER A 658 2.06 7.61 18.39
CA SER A 658 1.07 8.24 19.26
C SER A 658 1.46 8.16 20.74
N MET A 659 1.94 7.00 21.18
CA MET A 659 2.45 6.79 22.54
C MET A 659 3.64 7.70 22.83
N TRP A 660 4.57 7.84 21.90
CA TRP A 660 5.69 8.78 22.03
C TRP A 660 5.21 10.24 22.11
N ASN A 661 4.25 10.63 21.26
CA ASN A 661 3.66 11.98 21.28
C ASN A 661 2.96 12.27 22.61
N LEU A 662 2.20 11.33 23.17
CA LEU A 662 1.59 11.46 24.51
C LEU A 662 2.64 11.59 25.61
N GLY A 663 3.70 10.78 25.56
CA GLY A 663 4.82 10.88 26.50
C GLY A 663 5.43 12.28 26.47
N TRP A 664 5.61 12.85 25.28
CA TRP A 664 6.09 14.21 25.10
C TRP A 664 5.08 15.26 25.60
N MET A 665 3.77 15.04 25.44
CA MET A 665 2.75 15.96 25.97
C MET A 665 2.73 15.97 27.50
N HIS A 666 2.80 14.81 28.15
CA HIS A 666 2.91 14.67 29.61
C HIS A 666 4.25 15.21 30.15
N GLU A 667 5.35 15.07 29.41
CA GLU A 667 6.65 15.64 29.80
C GLU A 667 6.56 17.18 29.87
N ASN A 668 5.88 17.82 28.92
CA ASN A 668 5.86 19.28 28.79
C ASN A 668 4.59 19.95 29.35
N GLY A 669 3.59 19.18 29.80
CA GLY A 669 2.31 19.71 30.28
C GLY A 669 1.49 20.41 29.19
N ILE A 670 1.51 19.88 27.96
CA ILE A 670 0.83 20.46 26.80
C ILE A 670 -0.49 19.73 26.59
N GLY A 671 -1.62 20.37 26.89
CA GLY A 671 -2.97 19.78 26.70
C GLY A 671 -3.34 18.70 27.73
N VAL A 672 -2.38 18.29 28.56
CA VAL A 672 -2.53 17.36 29.69
C VAL A 672 -1.68 17.88 30.83
N ASP A 673 -1.98 17.44 32.05
CA ASP A 673 -1.17 17.76 33.22
C ASP A 673 0.24 17.16 33.09
N GLN A 674 1.21 17.93 33.57
CA GLN A 674 2.61 17.53 33.52
C GLN A 674 2.89 16.42 34.53
N ASP A 675 3.28 15.24 34.04
CA ASP A 675 3.56 14.06 34.86
C ASP A 675 4.71 13.24 34.24
N PHE A 676 5.85 13.19 34.93
CA PHE A 676 7.01 12.46 34.46
C PHE A 676 6.87 10.93 34.57
N HIS A 677 6.03 10.41 35.48
CA HIS A 677 5.79 8.97 35.58
C HIS A 677 4.93 8.48 34.42
N LEU A 678 3.84 9.18 34.10
CA LEU A 678 3.02 8.88 32.94
C LEU A 678 3.82 9.06 31.64
N ALA A 679 4.64 10.12 31.54
CA ALA A 679 5.52 10.31 30.39
C ALA A 679 6.47 9.12 30.18
N LYS A 680 7.14 8.66 31.24
CA LYS A 680 8.01 7.47 31.20
C LYS A 680 7.24 6.23 30.75
N ARG A 681 6.06 5.97 31.34
CA ARG A 681 5.22 4.83 30.99
C ARG A 681 4.83 4.82 29.51
N HIS A 682 4.47 5.96 28.95
CA HIS A 682 4.14 6.07 27.52
C HIS A 682 5.35 5.86 26.62
N TYR A 683 6.53 6.33 27.03
CA TYR A 683 7.78 6.05 26.32
C TYR A 683 8.14 4.56 26.37
N ASP A 684 8.03 3.91 27.52
CA ASP A 684 8.26 2.48 27.68
C ASP A 684 7.26 1.67 26.83
N LEU A 685 5.97 2.05 26.82
CA LEU A 685 4.95 1.41 25.98
C LEU A 685 5.21 1.58 24.47
N ALA A 686 5.72 2.76 24.06
CA ALA A 686 6.13 2.98 22.67
C ALA A 686 7.28 2.05 22.27
N LEU A 687 8.22 1.78 23.18
CA LEU A 687 9.31 0.84 22.98
C LEU A 687 8.83 -0.61 22.90
N GLU A 688 7.91 -1.03 23.78
CA GLU A 688 7.30 -2.36 23.74
C GLU A 688 6.55 -2.61 22.42
N THR A 689 5.86 -1.57 21.92
CA THR A 689 5.07 -1.66 20.69
C THR A 689 5.95 -1.73 19.45
N ASN A 690 7.08 -1.01 19.42
CA ASN A 690 8.02 -1.01 18.30
C ASN A 690 9.48 -1.04 18.79
N PRO A 691 9.99 -2.22 19.20
CA PRO A 691 11.31 -2.32 19.81
C PRO A 691 12.46 -2.12 18.83
N ARG A 692 12.23 -2.26 17.51
CA ARG A 692 13.28 -2.14 16.50
C ARG A 692 13.57 -0.68 16.16
N GLU A 693 12.54 0.07 15.78
CA GLU A 693 12.71 1.44 15.25
C GLU A 693 12.57 2.50 16.34
N ALA A 694 11.74 2.28 17.37
CA ALA A 694 11.53 3.26 18.43
C ALA A 694 12.63 3.25 19.51
N HIS A 695 13.54 2.27 19.51
CA HIS A 695 14.57 2.11 20.54
C HIS A 695 15.41 3.35 20.78
N LEU A 696 16.09 3.85 19.75
CA LEU A 696 16.99 5.00 19.89
C LEU A 696 16.21 6.30 20.25
N PRO A 697 15.11 6.67 19.56
CA PRO A 697 14.32 7.85 19.92
C PRO A 697 13.76 7.81 21.35
N VAL A 698 13.24 6.66 21.79
CA VAL A 698 12.70 6.49 23.14
C VAL A 698 13.81 6.58 24.17
N LEU A 699 14.94 5.91 23.96
CA LEU A 699 16.08 5.96 24.86
C LEU A 699 16.57 7.40 25.08
N LEU A 700 16.72 8.17 24.00
CA LEU A 700 17.10 9.59 24.07
C LEU A 700 16.04 10.43 24.80
N ALA A 701 14.76 10.17 24.57
CA ALA A 701 13.66 10.84 25.28
C ALA A 701 13.67 10.49 26.78
N LEU A 702 13.91 9.23 27.14
CA LEU A 702 14.03 8.77 28.53
C LEU A 702 15.25 9.37 29.22
N TYR A 703 16.41 9.45 28.55
CA TYR A 703 17.60 10.14 29.08
C TYR A 703 17.31 11.61 29.34
N LYS A 704 16.69 12.31 28.38
CA LYS A 704 16.26 13.69 28.53
C LYS A 704 15.28 13.86 29.69
N LEU A 705 14.30 12.97 29.82
CA LEU A 705 13.30 12.98 30.88
C LEU A 705 13.96 12.77 32.26
N ARG A 706 14.88 11.82 32.38
CA ARG A 706 15.67 11.58 33.61
C ARG A 706 16.52 12.79 33.97
N PHE A 707 17.16 13.42 33.00
CA PHE A 707 17.92 14.66 33.23
C PHE A 707 17.02 15.79 33.74
N ARG A 708 15.84 15.98 33.13
CA ARG A 708 14.85 16.96 33.61
C ARG A 708 14.32 16.65 35.00
N SER A 709 14.07 15.37 35.31
CA SER A 709 13.67 14.91 36.64
C SER A 709 14.75 15.17 37.70
N TRP A 710 16.01 14.90 37.36
CA TRP A 710 17.18 15.20 38.21
C TRP A 710 17.30 16.71 38.46
N TRP A 711 17.20 17.52 37.41
CA TRP A 711 17.25 18.99 37.53
C TRP A 711 16.09 19.53 38.36
N ASN A 712 14.88 19.00 38.18
CA ASN A 712 13.70 19.36 38.96
C ASN A 712 13.87 19.01 40.45
N THR A 713 14.53 17.89 40.75
CA THR A 713 14.87 17.50 42.13
C THR A 713 15.89 18.45 42.75
N ILE A 714 16.92 18.85 42.01
CA ILE A 714 17.93 19.81 42.49
C ILE A 714 17.35 21.20 42.71
N THR A 715 16.46 21.64 41.82
CA THR A 715 15.86 22.98 41.86
C THR A 715 14.62 23.07 42.76
N ASN A 716 14.25 21.98 43.46
CA ASN A 716 13.02 21.87 44.26
C ASN A 716 11.77 22.33 43.48
N GLY A 717 11.65 21.89 42.23
CA GLY A 717 10.50 22.23 41.41
C GLY A 717 9.20 21.54 41.87
N LYS A 718 8.07 22.08 41.42
CA LYS A 718 6.72 21.68 41.88
C LYS A 718 6.19 20.37 41.26
N ILE A 719 6.94 19.78 40.33
CA ILE A 719 6.53 18.61 39.55
C ILE A 719 6.99 17.34 40.27
N LYS A 720 6.20 16.27 40.22
CA LYS A 720 6.61 14.96 40.75
C LYS A 720 7.79 14.42 39.93
N SER A 721 8.96 14.30 40.55
CA SER A 721 10.13 13.66 39.92
C SER A 721 9.89 12.16 39.76
N ILE A 722 10.55 11.56 38.76
CA ILE A 722 10.59 10.11 38.60
C ILE A 722 11.25 9.54 39.84
N GLN A 723 10.47 8.92 40.71
CA GLN A 723 11.00 8.01 41.71
C GLN A 723 11.06 6.62 41.09
N ASP A 724 12.23 6.01 41.10
CA ASP A 724 12.30 4.58 40.85
C ASP A 724 11.47 3.90 41.94
N GLU A 725 10.64 2.91 41.57
CA GLU A 725 10.09 2.00 42.57
C GLU A 725 11.27 1.51 43.42
N PRO A 726 11.14 1.42 44.75
CA PRO A 726 12.22 0.92 45.59
C PRO A 726 12.47 -0.54 45.19
N THR A 727 13.35 -0.74 44.20
CA THR A 727 13.95 -2.03 43.98
C THR A 727 14.71 -2.30 45.25
N VAL A 728 14.29 -3.33 45.98
CA VAL A 728 15.08 -3.85 47.09
C VAL A 728 16.41 -4.20 46.46
N LYS A 729 17.41 -3.34 46.61
CA LYS A 729 18.78 -3.68 46.24
C LYS A 729 19.13 -4.86 47.11
N LYS A 730 19.11 -6.07 46.56
CA LYS A 730 19.74 -7.22 47.22
C LYS A 730 21.22 -6.86 47.33
N ASP A 731 21.73 -6.80 48.55
CA ASP A 731 23.12 -6.50 48.81
C ASP A 731 23.98 -7.59 48.16
N PHE A 732 24.77 -7.19 47.17
CA PHE A 732 25.50 -8.10 46.30
C PHE A 732 26.61 -8.80 47.08
N SER A 733 26.48 -10.12 47.34
CA SER A 733 27.59 -10.95 47.85
C SER A 733 28.18 -11.81 46.72
N LEU A 734 29.50 -11.96 46.69
CA LEU A 734 30.21 -12.70 45.62
C LEU A 734 29.80 -14.17 45.59
N SER A 735 29.40 -14.72 46.73
CA SER A 735 28.80 -16.06 46.85
C SER A 735 27.40 -16.14 46.24
N GLU A 736 26.55 -15.12 46.44
CA GLU A 736 25.24 -15.06 45.77
C GLU A 736 25.38 -14.83 44.27
N TRP A 737 26.41 -14.13 43.82
CA TRP A 737 26.66 -13.97 42.39
C TRP A 737 27.11 -15.27 41.75
N ILE A 738 28.01 -16.03 42.39
CA ILE A 738 28.41 -17.36 41.89
C ILE A 738 27.22 -18.32 41.94
N SER A 739 26.40 -18.29 42.99
CA SER A 739 25.20 -19.15 43.05
C SER A 739 24.14 -18.72 42.04
N ALA A 740 23.91 -17.42 41.83
CA ALA A 740 22.96 -16.93 40.83
C ALA A 740 23.46 -17.13 39.40
N PHE A 741 24.78 -17.11 39.17
CA PHE A 741 25.38 -17.44 37.89
C PHE A 741 25.20 -18.94 37.58
N LEU A 742 25.53 -19.80 38.56
CA LEU A 742 25.30 -21.24 38.43
C LEU A 742 23.81 -21.59 38.32
N ASP A 743 22.93 -20.92 39.08
CA ASP A 743 21.48 -21.09 39.00
C ASP A 743 20.90 -20.54 37.70
N ALA A 744 21.42 -19.45 37.13
CA ALA A 744 20.96 -18.95 35.83
C ALA A 744 21.43 -19.85 34.67
N GLU A 745 22.60 -20.45 34.80
CA GLU A 745 23.14 -21.41 33.84
C GLU A 745 22.47 -22.78 33.97
N LEU A 746 21.97 -23.17 35.16
CA LEU A 746 21.06 -24.31 35.36
C LEU A 746 19.61 -24.01 34.95
N ALA A 747 19.07 -22.83 35.28
CA ALA A 747 17.69 -22.45 34.98
C ALA A 747 17.44 -22.21 33.50
N GLY A 748 18.49 -21.93 32.72
CA GLY A 748 18.44 -21.99 31.25
C GLY A 748 18.05 -23.36 30.67
N TRP A 749 17.97 -24.41 31.50
CA TRP A 749 17.56 -25.76 31.12
C TRP A 749 16.23 -26.24 31.73
N ASP A 750 15.60 -25.48 32.64
CA ASP A 750 14.31 -25.86 33.27
C ASP A 750 13.13 -24.96 32.86
N ASP A 751 13.36 -23.88 32.10
CA ASP A 751 12.29 -22.99 31.59
C ASP A 751 11.89 -23.34 30.13
N TYR A 752 11.76 -24.65 29.86
CA TYR A 752 10.91 -25.13 28.76
C TYR A 752 9.56 -25.51 29.38
N GLU A 753 8.72 -24.51 29.67
CA GLU A 753 7.28 -24.76 29.77
C GLU A 753 6.82 -25.29 28.40
N PRO A 754 6.35 -26.54 28.29
CA PRO A 754 5.68 -26.98 27.08
C PRO A 754 4.35 -26.21 27.06
N ASP A 755 4.24 -25.21 26.19
CA ASP A 755 2.95 -24.61 25.87
C ASP A 755 2.00 -25.73 25.39
N ASP A 756 0.97 -25.97 26.18
CA ASP A 756 -0.20 -26.76 25.81
C ASP A 756 -0.86 -26.15 24.57
N TYR A 757 -0.50 -26.68 23.41
CA TYR A 757 -1.37 -26.71 22.23
C TYR A 757 -1.43 -28.14 21.71
N GLU A 758 -2.33 -28.94 22.30
CA GLU A 758 -2.96 -30.03 21.57
C GLU A 758 -3.95 -29.42 20.54
N ASP A 759 -3.57 -29.46 19.27
CA ASP A 759 -4.50 -29.94 18.25
C ASP A 759 -3.72 -30.58 17.09
N HIS A 760 -4.11 -31.82 16.80
CA HIS A 760 -3.46 -32.78 15.92
C HIS A 760 -3.30 -32.30 14.46
N ILE A 761 -2.18 -32.66 13.82
CA ILE A 761 -2.15 -33.52 12.62
C ILE A 761 -0.72 -34.02 12.35
N ASP A 762 -0.69 -35.32 12.08
CA ASP A 762 0.41 -36.29 11.98
C ASP A 762 1.26 -36.19 10.69
N GLY A 763 2.54 -36.61 10.77
CA GLY A 763 3.31 -37.06 9.60
C GLY A 763 4.78 -36.61 9.45
N GLY A 764 5.71 -37.16 10.23
CA GLY A 764 6.96 -37.74 9.69
C GLY A 764 8.30 -36.96 9.75
N ASP A 765 9.20 -37.50 10.60
CA ASP A 765 10.64 -37.75 10.38
C ASP A 765 11.67 -36.63 10.67
N GLY A 766 12.07 -36.51 11.94
CA GLY A 766 13.27 -35.76 12.38
C GLY A 766 14.27 -36.66 13.10
N TYR A 767 15.43 -36.88 12.48
CA TYR A 767 16.62 -37.51 13.06
C TYR A 767 17.52 -36.42 13.62
N TYR A 768 17.72 -36.33 14.94
CA TYR A 768 18.92 -35.72 15.53
C TYR A 768 19.23 -36.43 16.85
N GLY A 769 20.42 -37.02 16.90
CA GLY A 769 21.00 -37.65 18.07
C GLY A 769 21.70 -36.61 18.96
N ASP A 770 21.87 -37.03 20.20
CA ASP A 770 22.56 -36.38 21.31
C ASP A 770 23.86 -35.64 20.93
N GLU A 771 23.86 -34.31 21.05
CA GLU A 771 25.07 -33.48 21.16
C GLU A 771 24.84 -32.44 22.27
N ILE A 772 25.19 -32.77 23.52
CA ILE A 772 25.19 -31.82 24.64
C ILE A 772 26.60 -31.62 25.24
N ASP A 773 27.64 -32.30 24.76
CA ASP A 773 28.96 -32.30 25.43
C ASP A 773 30.08 -31.45 24.76
N SER A 774 29.82 -30.66 23.72
CA SER A 774 30.88 -29.88 23.02
C SER A 774 31.16 -28.48 23.59
N ASP A 775 30.12 -27.76 24.01
CA ASP A 775 30.23 -26.29 24.18
C ASP A 775 30.75 -25.87 25.57
N ILE A 776 30.49 -26.70 26.59
CA ILE A 776 31.02 -26.52 27.95
C ILE A 776 32.54 -26.76 27.96
N LEU A 777 33.00 -27.75 27.19
CA LEU A 777 34.41 -28.09 27.04
C LEU A 777 35.20 -26.98 26.33
N GLU A 778 34.63 -26.36 25.29
CA GLU A 778 35.26 -25.22 24.61
C GLU A 778 35.44 -24.01 25.52
N SER A 779 34.43 -23.67 26.32
CA SER A 779 34.48 -22.52 27.23
C SER A 779 35.54 -22.68 28.34
N LEU A 780 35.68 -23.89 28.89
CA LEU A 780 36.71 -24.21 29.88
C LEU A 780 38.13 -24.20 29.29
N VAL A 781 38.29 -24.64 28.04
CA VAL A 781 39.58 -24.62 27.32
C VAL A 781 40.02 -23.18 27.04
N ILE A 782 39.10 -22.29 26.66
CA ILE A 782 39.40 -20.87 26.42
C ILE A 782 39.87 -20.17 27.70
N LEU A 783 39.21 -20.42 28.84
CA LEU A 783 39.62 -19.85 30.12
C LEU A 783 41.01 -20.36 30.55
N ALA A 784 41.28 -21.66 30.40
CA ALA A 784 42.58 -22.25 30.70
C ALA A 784 43.70 -21.67 29.81
N LEU A 785 43.46 -21.50 28.51
CA LEU A 785 44.41 -20.90 27.56
C LEU A 785 44.67 -19.42 27.85
N SER A 786 43.63 -18.65 28.22
CA SER A 786 43.79 -17.24 28.60
C SER A 786 44.62 -17.06 29.89
N GLY A 787 44.40 -17.94 30.88
CA GLY A 787 45.19 -17.97 32.12
C GLY A 787 46.66 -18.34 31.88
N ALA A 788 46.91 -19.33 31.02
CA ALA A 788 48.26 -19.73 30.62
C ALA A 788 48.99 -18.62 29.84
N LEU A 789 48.29 -17.91 28.95
CA LEU A 789 48.84 -16.78 28.20
C LEU A 789 49.20 -15.61 29.14
N ALA A 790 48.33 -15.27 30.09
CA ALA A 790 48.58 -14.24 31.08
C ALA A 790 49.80 -14.59 31.97
N PHE A 791 49.92 -15.86 32.37
CA PHE A 791 51.08 -16.34 33.12
C PHE A 791 52.39 -16.27 32.30
N LEU A 792 52.36 -16.64 31.01
CA LEU A 792 53.52 -16.56 30.13
C LEU A 792 53.95 -15.10 29.86
N LEU A 793 52.99 -14.19 29.72
CA LEU A 793 53.26 -12.75 29.58
C LEU A 793 53.86 -12.17 30.86
N TYR A 794 53.33 -12.54 32.03
CA TYR A 794 53.89 -12.18 33.33
C TYR A 794 55.32 -12.71 33.50
N TYR A 795 55.54 -13.99 33.18
CA TYR A 795 56.85 -14.63 33.28
C TYR A 795 57.88 -14.00 32.32
N ARG A 796 57.46 -13.64 31.10
CA ARG A 796 58.30 -12.95 30.12
C ARG A 796 58.68 -11.54 30.57
N ALA A 797 57.73 -10.79 31.14
CA ALA A 797 57.97 -9.46 31.70
C ALA A 797 58.94 -9.50 32.90
N GLN A 798 58.83 -10.52 33.76
CA GLN A 798 59.72 -10.68 34.91
C GLN A 798 61.15 -11.06 34.51
N ARG A 799 61.32 -11.82 33.42
CA ARG A 799 62.65 -12.17 32.87
C ARG A 799 63.35 -10.96 32.24
N GLN A 800 62.61 -10.08 31.56
CA GLN A 800 63.14 -8.85 30.99
C GLN A 800 63.67 -7.89 32.07
N ARG A 801 62.94 -7.72 33.18
CA ARG A 801 63.39 -6.89 34.31
C ARG A 801 64.71 -7.39 34.93
N ARG A 802 64.88 -8.71 35.11
CA ARG A 802 66.15 -9.26 35.62
C ARG A 802 67.33 -9.02 34.68
N GLN A 803 67.14 -9.11 33.36
CA GLN A 803 68.19 -8.83 32.38
C GLN A 803 68.56 -7.35 32.28
N GLU A 804 67.62 -6.44 32.55
CA GLU A 804 67.91 -5.00 32.64
C GLU A 804 68.68 -4.65 33.90
N GLU A 805 68.34 -5.25 35.04
CA GLU A 805 69.10 -5.09 36.30
C GLU A 805 70.54 -5.63 36.19
N GLU A 806 70.75 -6.76 35.51
CA GLU A 806 72.09 -7.30 35.24
C GLU A 806 72.91 -6.42 34.29
N ARG A 807 72.29 -5.85 33.24
CA ARG A 807 72.95 -4.89 32.33
C ARG A 807 73.32 -3.59 33.03
N GLN A 808 72.46 -3.07 33.90
CA GLN A 808 72.76 -1.88 34.70
C GLN A 808 73.89 -2.14 35.71
N ARG A 809 73.93 -3.32 36.34
CA ARG A 809 75.05 -3.72 37.22
C ARG A 809 76.37 -3.86 36.46
N GLN A 810 76.35 -4.41 35.25
CA GLN A 810 77.54 -4.50 34.40
C GLN A 810 78.01 -3.13 33.91
N GLN A 811 77.10 -2.22 33.52
CA GLN A 811 77.45 -0.85 33.15
C GLN A 811 78.01 -0.04 34.33
N LEU A 812 77.46 -0.19 35.53
CA LEU A 812 77.99 0.45 36.75
C LEU A 812 79.39 -0.07 37.12
N GLN A 813 79.65 -1.38 36.97
CA GLN A 813 80.99 -1.95 37.16
C GLN A 813 81.98 -1.48 36.08
N HIS A 814 81.53 -1.35 34.82
CA HIS A 814 82.40 -0.88 33.73
C HIS A 814 82.74 0.62 33.84
N LEU A 815 81.83 1.43 34.38
CA LEU A 815 82.06 2.86 34.68
C LEU A 815 82.96 3.07 35.91
N GLN A 816 82.89 2.19 36.92
CA GLN A 816 83.81 2.20 38.07
C GLN A 816 85.22 1.71 37.71
N ALA A 817 85.38 0.80 36.75
CA ALA A 817 86.68 0.29 36.32
C ALA A 817 87.47 1.27 35.41
N ASN A 818 86.80 2.22 34.75
CA ASN A 818 87.41 3.16 33.80
C ASN A 818 87.52 4.63 34.29
N GLY A 819 87.25 4.92 35.58
CA GLY A 819 87.68 6.16 36.23
C GLY A 819 87.20 7.49 35.61
N LEU A 820 86.01 7.53 35.01
CA LEU A 820 85.44 8.73 34.39
C LEU A 820 84.10 9.10 35.05
N ALA A 821 84.05 10.29 35.66
CA ALA A 821 82.86 10.84 36.32
C ALA A 821 81.74 11.19 35.31
N PRO A 822 80.45 11.03 35.66
CA PRO A 822 79.34 11.24 34.73
C PRO A 822 79.10 12.74 34.47
N VAL A 823 79.14 13.13 33.19
CA VAL A 823 78.75 14.46 32.70
C VAL A 823 77.29 14.41 32.27
N ALA A 824 76.46 15.32 32.81
CA ALA A 824 75.07 15.48 32.42
C ALA A 824 74.93 16.17 31.04
N PRO A 825 73.95 15.79 30.19
CA PRO A 825 73.53 16.63 29.08
C PRO A 825 72.10 17.18 29.25
N ALA A 826 71.97 18.46 28.92
CA ALA A 826 70.74 19.22 28.82
C ALA A 826 70.12 19.14 27.40
N ALA A 827 68.80 19.33 27.39
CA ALA A 827 67.87 19.72 26.32
C ALA A 827 68.36 19.87 24.86
N ALA A 828 67.67 19.18 23.93
CA ALA A 828 67.26 19.72 22.64
C ALA A 828 66.13 18.88 21.99
N ALA A 829 65.09 19.57 21.50
CA ALA A 829 64.12 19.13 20.51
C ALA A 829 64.30 20.01 19.25
N PRO A 830 63.62 19.82 18.09
CA PRO A 830 62.92 18.66 17.52
C PRO A 830 63.30 18.37 16.03
N ALA A 831 62.71 17.30 15.47
CA ALA A 831 62.06 17.19 14.13
C ALA A 831 62.57 16.15 13.10
N ALA A 832 61.60 15.29 12.72
CA ALA A 832 61.35 14.59 11.44
C ALA A 832 62.20 13.32 11.10
N PRO A 833 61.73 12.37 10.24
CA PRO A 833 60.52 12.36 9.39
C PRO A 833 59.70 11.02 9.42
N ALA A 834 58.82 10.89 8.42
CA ALA A 834 57.71 9.97 8.21
C ALA A 834 58.02 8.65 7.43
N ARG A 835 56.94 7.82 7.28
CA ARG A 835 56.65 6.68 6.36
C ARG A 835 57.07 5.28 6.87
N GLN A 836 56.27 4.20 6.76
CA GLN A 836 55.07 3.87 5.97
C GLN A 836 54.36 2.62 6.54
N ASP A 837 53.03 2.53 6.36
CA ASP A 837 52.15 1.35 6.09
C ASP A 837 52.23 0.10 7.02
N GLN A 838 51.16 -0.57 7.51
CA GLN A 838 49.75 -0.79 7.16
C GLN A 838 49.02 -1.28 8.44
N GLY A 839 47.82 -0.77 8.79
CA GLY A 839 46.53 -1.48 8.63
C GLY A 839 46.01 -2.06 9.97
N PHE A 840 45.15 -1.33 10.73
CA PHE A 840 43.66 -1.43 10.82
C PHE A 840 43.17 -2.80 11.34
N GLN A 841 42.42 -2.97 12.43
CA GLN A 841 41.44 -2.20 13.25
C GLN A 841 41.16 -3.08 14.53
N PRO A 842 40.13 -2.88 15.39
CA PRO A 842 39.54 -1.70 16.04
C PRO A 842 39.42 -1.89 17.59
N ASN A 843 39.49 -0.82 18.38
CA ASN A 843 38.40 -0.42 19.31
C ASN A 843 38.80 0.76 20.20
N ASP A 844 37.74 1.50 20.55
CA ASP A 844 37.56 2.39 21.70
C ASP A 844 38.28 3.74 21.74
N MET A 845 37.45 4.78 21.76
CA MET A 845 37.75 5.98 22.52
C MET A 845 36.48 6.55 23.15
N PHE A 846 36.21 6.12 24.38
CA PHE A 846 35.67 7.01 25.40
C PHE A 846 36.79 7.98 25.82
N TRP A 847 36.53 9.27 25.72
CA TRP A 847 37.25 10.27 26.52
C TRP A 847 36.46 10.52 27.80
N ALA A 848 37.10 10.19 28.93
CA ALA A 848 36.85 10.83 30.22
C ALA A 848 37.00 12.37 30.05
N GLY A 849 36.18 13.21 30.66
CA GLY A 849 36.08 13.34 32.11
C GLY A 849 37.13 14.34 32.58
N GLY A 850 36.74 15.62 32.63
CA GLY A 850 37.49 16.69 33.29
C GLY A 850 36.62 17.28 34.40
N GLY A 851 36.98 17.01 35.65
CA GLY A 851 36.36 17.56 36.84
C GLY A 851 37.36 18.35 37.69
N ALA A 852 36.85 19.46 38.21
CA ALA A 852 37.15 20.15 39.47
C ALA A 852 38.45 20.97 39.65
N GLY A 853 38.27 22.21 40.16
CA GLY A 853 39.29 22.98 40.87
C GLY A 853 38.96 24.47 41.02
N LEU A 854 38.28 24.81 42.13
CA LEU A 854 37.92 26.14 42.69
C LEU A 854 36.54 26.69 42.36
#